data_AF-A0A837J9T5-F1
#
_entry.id   AF-A0A837J9T5-F1
#
_cell.length_a   1.000
_cell.length_b   1.000
_cell.length_c   1.000
_cell.angle_alpha   90.00
_cell.angle_beta   90.00
_cell.angle_gamma   90.00
#
_symmetry.space_group_name_H-M   'P 1'
#
loop_
_entity.id
_entity.type
_entity.pdbx_description
1 polymer ?
#
loop_
_entity_poly.entity_id
_entity_poly.type
_entity_poly.pdbx_seq_one_letter_code
_entity_poly.pdbx_strand_id
1 'polypeptide(L)'
;MKINKTKLRDIFDTLLKTEYKDHNDIKELNKFYIDKFNYLFNILSNKNNFIVGRRGTGKTTLLYRAYLECMLSFAKKYKSDFISTNNNLGIYIDLNKIDTLKNDNIENFERDFLLDLIKEFKEQVNIFWKPTIIKEFLTDSRNEVESIFREIENLIINGQMVDIVGNISLEKLKKDNAKLGIGVNTISTNIGLDINSQEESKNHYEIKPIELSVSIFYDKLSKIKEKAEINQIFIFLDEYSSLNEIKQIKLSKLLKKLFDSRINVYYKIGVIADNYNFGELRLDRDLHEISLDLDMIISSAGSIEKGFEHLSSFIQSLLEQRVKYFLPSNKLEDIFLDKNFSEIMLELTKASMGVSRTLGKILEKSLQKALNSNSDYINLSHIKEAIRENSKQYNEYFSGMVKKGVVANEYKELLNDIIYRAIEEQSKNKEKQSSFFTWLPSKEFYLSKLEENYLLHKIQHNHRLKEGKIDVDVYSIDYGLCLEHKLNYYSSSKEKRQDRDIVQSRFFYDSIAIKYDSFFIEEDIYKCGLCGDKVLYMKKDLTLPNGMMIKFCPVHNEQVLSIIKRKISNIQKYTEEEEKIIGLLATINEQNSLKANEIQKEVGANPYKIAWFIKKIEQEQGYLKRVTTTQPYQYYGNLEDE
;
A
#
# COMPACT_ATOMS: atom_id res chain seq x y z
N MET A 1 -20.85 35.70 -7.42
CA MET A 1 -21.13 34.66 -8.46
C MET A 1 -21.50 33.38 -7.73
N LYS A 2 -22.63 32.73 -8.05
CA LYS A 2 -23.07 31.54 -7.31
C LYS A 2 -22.24 30.33 -7.75
N ILE A 3 -21.54 29.69 -6.82
CA ILE A 3 -20.67 28.56 -7.15
C ILE A 3 -21.52 27.36 -7.55
N ASN A 4 -21.16 26.68 -8.63
CA ASN A 4 -21.84 25.46 -9.04
C ASN A 4 -21.47 24.32 -8.08
N LYS A 5 -22.39 24.04 -7.15
CA LYS A 5 -22.23 23.05 -6.06
C LYS A 5 -22.03 21.62 -6.57
N THR A 6 -22.64 21.25 -7.69
CA THR A 6 -22.43 19.92 -8.32
C THR A 6 -20.99 19.78 -8.82
N LYS A 7 -20.48 20.79 -9.52
CA LYS A 7 -19.09 20.80 -10.00
C LYS A 7 -18.06 20.83 -8.88
N LEU A 8 -18.36 21.50 -7.75
CA LEU A 8 -17.51 21.42 -6.56
C LEU A 8 -17.44 20.00 -6.00
N ARG A 9 -18.58 19.29 -5.99
CA ARG A 9 -18.60 17.89 -5.59
C ARG A 9 -17.74 17.04 -6.52
N ASP A 10 -17.83 17.24 -7.84
CA ASP A 10 -17.00 16.54 -8.82
C ASP A 10 -15.51 16.78 -8.56
N ILE A 11 -15.11 18.02 -8.27
CA ILE A 11 -13.73 18.38 -7.89
C ILE A 11 -13.26 17.55 -6.69
N PHE A 12 -14.06 17.48 -5.62
CA PHE A 12 -13.68 16.74 -4.40
C PHE A 12 -13.71 15.22 -4.61
N ASP A 13 -14.66 14.71 -5.40
CA ASP A 13 -14.72 13.29 -5.76
C ASP A 13 -13.48 12.84 -6.55
N THR A 14 -12.85 13.71 -7.33
CA THR A 14 -11.56 13.38 -7.98
C THR A 14 -10.42 13.11 -7.00
N LEU A 15 -10.49 13.62 -5.76
CA LEU A 15 -9.52 13.34 -4.69
C LEU A 15 -9.83 12.02 -3.97
N LEU A 16 -11.07 11.54 -4.08
CA LEU A 16 -11.56 10.31 -3.45
C LEU A 16 -11.53 9.09 -4.39
N LYS A 17 -11.21 9.29 -5.68
CA LYS A 17 -11.17 8.24 -6.70
C LYS A 17 -10.11 7.17 -6.36
N THR A 18 -10.48 5.88 -6.44
CA THR A 18 -9.54 4.75 -6.23
C THR A 18 -9.09 4.09 -7.52
N GLU A 19 -9.81 4.28 -8.63
CA GLU A 19 -9.52 3.64 -9.92
C GLU A 19 -9.97 4.52 -11.07
N TYR A 20 -9.33 4.38 -12.23
CA TYR A 20 -9.72 5.01 -13.49
C TYR A 20 -10.24 3.92 -14.43
N LYS A 21 -11.51 4.04 -14.86
CA LYS A 21 -12.25 2.92 -15.44
C LYS A 21 -11.88 2.64 -16.90
N ASP A 22 -11.53 3.69 -17.64
CA ASP A 22 -11.24 3.60 -19.07
C ASP A 22 -10.23 4.66 -19.54
N HIS A 23 -9.92 4.64 -20.84
CA HIS A 23 -8.98 5.59 -21.44
C HIS A 23 -9.44 7.05 -21.39
N ASN A 24 -10.75 7.32 -21.38
CA ASN A 24 -11.24 8.69 -21.31
C ASN A 24 -11.03 9.25 -19.91
N ASP A 25 -11.31 8.45 -18.89
CA ASP A 25 -11.01 8.74 -17.48
C ASP A 25 -9.51 9.09 -17.29
N ILE A 26 -8.62 8.30 -17.88
CA ILE A 26 -7.17 8.52 -17.80
C ILE A 26 -6.76 9.78 -18.58
N LYS A 27 -7.32 10.02 -19.77
CA LYS A 27 -7.04 11.26 -20.53
C LYS A 27 -7.52 12.50 -19.81
N GLU A 28 -8.62 12.41 -19.08
CA GLU A 28 -9.14 13.52 -18.29
C GLU A 28 -8.20 13.89 -17.15
N LEU A 29 -7.58 12.88 -16.50
CA LEU A 29 -6.58 13.09 -15.45
C LEU A 29 -5.47 14.06 -15.87
N ASN A 30 -5.02 14.01 -17.13
CA ASN A 30 -3.97 14.91 -17.63
C ASN A 30 -4.31 16.40 -17.49
N LYS A 31 -5.60 16.75 -17.46
CA LYS A 31 -6.04 18.14 -17.46
C LYS A 31 -5.95 18.80 -16.09
N PHE A 32 -5.92 18.02 -15.02
CA PHE A 32 -5.95 18.53 -13.64
C PHE A 32 -4.89 17.90 -12.71
N TYR A 33 -4.12 16.93 -13.20
CA TYR A 33 -3.00 16.36 -12.46
C TYR A 33 -1.85 17.37 -12.30
N ILE A 34 -1.16 17.30 -11.16
CA ILE A 34 0.06 18.07 -10.90
C ILE A 34 1.18 17.17 -10.40
N ASP A 35 2.41 17.43 -10.85
CA ASP A 35 3.62 16.76 -10.36
C ASP A 35 4.52 17.73 -9.58
N LYS A 36 4.05 18.24 -8.45
CA LYS A 36 4.77 19.29 -7.69
C LYS A 36 6.14 18.82 -7.19
N PHE A 37 6.32 17.52 -6.97
CA PHE A 37 7.52 16.91 -6.43
C PHE A 37 8.36 16.16 -7.49
N ASN A 38 8.02 16.28 -8.78
CA ASN A 38 8.71 15.64 -9.91
C ASN A 38 8.80 14.10 -9.81
N TYR A 39 7.76 13.45 -9.26
CA TYR A 39 7.73 12.00 -9.12
C TYR A 39 7.62 11.29 -10.48
N LEU A 40 6.96 11.88 -11.48
CA LEU A 40 6.81 11.25 -12.81
C LEU A 40 8.16 11.02 -13.48
N PHE A 41 9.08 11.99 -13.36
CA PHE A 41 10.42 11.86 -13.90
C PHE A 41 11.16 10.65 -13.28
N ASN A 42 11.03 10.47 -11.97
CA ASN A 42 11.65 9.34 -11.26
C ASN A 42 10.98 8.01 -11.61
N ILE A 43 9.65 7.98 -11.69
CA ILE A 43 8.91 6.76 -12.04
C ILE A 43 9.21 6.32 -13.46
N LEU A 44 9.34 7.25 -14.41
CA LEU A 44 9.60 6.92 -15.82
C LEU A 44 11.10 6.75 -16.13
N SER A 45 11.95 6.67 -15.11
CA SER A 45 13.37 6.34 -15.27
C SER A 45 13.59 4.88 -15.70
N ASN A 46 14.74 4.60 -16.30
CA ASN A 46 15.18 3.26 -16.73
C ASN A 46 15.67 2.38 -15.56
N LYS A 47 14.89 2.32 -14.49
CA LYS A 47 15.19 1.55 -13.26
C LYS A 47 13.94 0.83 -12.78
N ASN A 48 14.10 -0.32 -12.14
CA ASN A 48 12.98 -0.92 -11.42
C ASN A 48 12.78 -0.14 -10.12
N ASN A 49 11.55 0.32 -9.89
CA ASN A 49 11.23 1.17 -8.74
C ASN A 49 10.03 0.60 -7.99
N PHE A 50 10.01 0.80 -6.68
CA PHE A 50 8.79 0.69 -5.90
C PHE A 50 8.38 2.07 -5.40
N ILE A 51 7.08 2.31 -5.44
CA ILE A 51 6.45 3.58 -5.11
C ILE A 51 5.74 3.37 -3.78
N VAL A 52 6.35 3.87 -2.71
CA VAL A 52 5.87 3.68 -1.35
C VAL A 52 5.14 4.93 -0.87
N GLY A 53 4.10 4.71 -0.09
CA GLY A 53 3.42 5.79 0.63
C GLY A 53 2.22 5.26 1.38
N ARG A 54 1.71 6.00 2.36
CA ARG A 54 0.42 5.66 3.01
C ARG A 54 -0.75 5.57 2.02
N ARG A 55 -1.84 4.92 2.42
CA ARG A 55 -3.05 4.83 1.60
C ARG A 55 -3.58 6.25 1.26
N GLY A 56 -4.11 6.43 0.06
CA GLY A 56 -4.68 7.74 -0.34
C GLY A 56 -3.69 8.87 -0.63
N THR A 57 -2.36 8.64 -0.59
CA THR A 57 -1.34 9.64 -0.99
C THR A 57 -1.27 9.89 -2.50
N GLY A 58 -1.96 9.07 -3.31
CA GLY A 58 -2.05 9.27 -4.76
C GLY A 58 -1.19 8.33 -5.61
N LYS A 59 -0.65 7.25 -5.04
CA LYS A 59 0.13 6.21 -5.75
C LYS A 59 -0.54 5.73 -7.04
N THR A 60 -1.77 5.23 -6.95
CA THR A 60 -2.55 4.77 -8.11
C THR A 60 -2.70 5.86 -9.18
N THR A 61 -3.06 7.09 -8.78
CA THR A 61 -3.15 8.24 -9.70
C THR A 61 -1.82 8.53 -10.39
N LEU A 62 -0.71 8.43 -9.66
CA LEU A 62 0.63 8.63 -10.18
C LEU A 62 1.04 7.52 -11.16
N LEU A 63 0.72 6.25 -10.88
CA LEU A 63 0.92 5.13 -11.81
C LEU A 63 0.09 5.29 -13.09
N TYR A 64 -1.19 5.65 -13.00
CA TYR A 64 -2.03 5.93 -14.16
C TYR A 64 -1.51 7.12 -14.98
N ARG A 65 -0.97 8.14 -14.30
CA ARG A 65 -0.38 9.29 -14.99
C ARG A 65 0.92 8.94 -15.73
N ALA A 66 1.75 8.07 -15.16
CA ALA A 66 2.94 7.54 -15.82
C ALA A 66 2.58 6.61 -16.99
N TYR A 67 1.55 5.76 -16.82
CA TYR A 67 0.98 4.97 -17.90
C TYR A 67 0.46 5.85 -19.05
N LEU A 68 -0.17 6.99 -18.75
CA LEU A 68 -0.61 7.94 -19.76
C LEU A 68 0.57 8.60 -20.52
N GLU A 69 1.69 8.92 -19.86
CA GLU A 69 2.89 9.41 -20.57
C GLU A 69 3.37 8.39 -21.61
N CYS A 70 3.36 7.10 -21.26
CA CYS A 70 3.70 6.03 -22.18
C CYS A 70 2.77 6.05 -23.41
N MET A 71 1.44 6.14 -23.18
CA MET A 71 0.46 6.28 -24.27
C MET A 71 0.71 7.48 -25.17
N LEU A 72 0.98 8.65 -24.58
CA LEU A 72 1.20 9.88 -25.32
C LEU A 72 2.52 9.85 -26.12
N SER A 73 3.51 9.08 -25.68
CA SER A 73 4.81 8.94 -26.37
C SER A 73 4.75 8.31 -27.76
N PHE A 74 3.63 7.70 -28.15
CA PHE A 74 3.39 7.21 -29.52
C PHE A 74 2.88 8.30 -30.47
N ALA A 75 2.41 9.43 -29.95
CA ALA A 75 1.91 10.51 -30.79
C ALA A 75 3.08 11.34 -31.35
N LYS A 76 3.23 11.39 -32.68
CA LYS A 76 4.34 12.09 -33.38
C LYS A 76 4.59 13.55 -32.96
N LYS A 77 3.57 14.24 -32.43
CA LYS A 77 3.65 15.66 -32.00
C LYS A 77 3.76 15.83 -30.49
N TYR A 78 3.68 14.76 -29.71
CA TYR A 78 3.81 14.82 -28.28
C TYR A 78 5.29 14.84 -27.90
N LYS A 79 5.67 15.81 -27.07
CA LYS A 79 6.98 15.83 -26.41
C LYS A 79 6.71 15.69 -24.92
N SER A 80 7.23 14.61 -24.33
CA SER A 80 7.18 14.42 -22.89
C SER A 80 8.37 15.15 -22.27
N ASP A 81 8.14 15.87 -21.18
CA ASP A 81 9.24 16.39 -20.33
C ASP A 81 9.78 15.28 -19.40
N PHE A 82 9.11 14.11 -19.34
CA PHE A 82 9.41 13.03 -18.40
C PHE A 82 10.09 11.82 -19.06
N ILE A 83 9.86 11.59 -20.37
CA ILE A 83 10.45 10.47 -21.12
C ILE A 83 11.26 11.01 -22.30
N SER A 84 12.50 10.53 -22.43
CA SER A 84 13.42 10.94 -23.51
C SER A 84 13.21 10.20 -24.83
N THR A 85 12.60 9.02 -24.79
CA THR A 85 12.31 8.17 -25.94
C THR A 85 10.84 8.26 -26.36
N ASN A 86 10.56 8.08 -27.65
CA ASN A 86 9.19 7.88 -28.15
C ASN A 86 8.81 6.39 -28.12
N ASN A 87 7.55 6.06 -28.41
CA ASN A 87 7.05 4.68 -28.54
C ASN A 87 7.36 3.79 -27.31
N ASN A 88 7.01 4.27 -26.12
CA ASN A 88 7.16 3.50 -24.88
C ASN A 88 5.83 2.85 -24.52
N LEU A 89 5.82 1.53 -24.41
CA LEU A 89 4.62 0.79 -24.03
C LEU A 89 4.46 0.80 -22.51
N GLY A 90 3.32 1.27 -22.03
CA GLY A 90 2.89 1.09 -20.65
C GLY A 90 1.99 -0.14 -20.53
N ILE A 91 2.20 -0.96 -19.51
CA ILE A 91 1.32 -2.07 -19.14
C ILE A 91 0.89 -1.81 -17.70
N TYR A 92 -0.40 -1.55 -17.49
CA TYR A 92 -0.94 -1.28 -16.16
C TYR A 92 -1.65 -2.52 -15.64
N ILE A 93 -1.28 -2.98 -14.44
CA ILE A 93 -1.80 -4.20 -13.82
C ILE A 93 -2.29 -3.87 -12.42
N ASP A 94 -3.60 -3.97 -12.22
CA ASP A 94 -4.21 -3.98 -10.89
C ASP A 94 -4.18 -5.40 -10.36
N LEU A 95 -3.31 -5.68 -9.38
CA LEU A 95 -3.10 -7.03 -8.86
C LEU A 95 -4.36 -7.62 -8.19
N ASN A 96 -5.32 -6.78 -7.75
CA ASN A 96 -6.59 -7.28 -7.23
C ASN A 96 -7.51 -7.85 -8.33
N LYS A 97 -7.28 -7.50 -9.60
CA LYS A 97 -8.10 -7.95 -10.73
C LYS A 97 -7.60 -9.26 -11.34
N ILE A 98 -6.37 -9.67 -11.04
CA ILE A 98 -5.74 -10.90 -11.55
C ILE A 98 -6.36 -12.14 -10.90
N ASP A 99 -6.87 -13.07 -11.71
CA ASP A 99 -7.61 -14.23 -11.23
C ASP A 99 -6.72 -15.22 -10.47
N THR A 100 -5.48 -15.42 -10.93
CA THR A 100 -4.48 -16.22 -10.20
C THR A 100 -4.25 -15.73 -8.78
N LEU A 101 -4.30 -14.40 -8.57
CA LEU A 101 -4.08 -13.78 -7.26
C LEU A 101 -5.32 -13.84 -6.36
N LYS A 102 -6.51 -14.14 -6.91
CA LYS A 102 -7.73 -14.39 -6.13
C LYS A 102 -7.81 -15.83 -5.63
N ASN A 103 -7.21 -16.78 -6.34
CA ASN A 103 -7.19 -18.18 -5.94
C ASN A 103 -6.24 -18.41 -4.75
N ASP A 104 -6.65 -19.28 -3.83
CA ASP A 104 -5.80 -19.70 -2.71
C ASP A 104 -4.91 -20.90 -3.05
N ASN A 105 -5.15 -21.55 -4.20
CA ASN A 105 -4.23 -22.56 -4.70
C ASN A 105 -2.97 -21.90 -5.27
N ILE A 106 -1.81 -22.25 -4.71
CA ILE A 106 -0.54 -21.61 -5.01
C ILE A 106 0.46 -22.57 -5.68
N GLU A 107 0.02 -23.77 -6.08
CA GLU A 107 0.84 -24.82 -6.67
C GLU A 107 1.36 -24.42 -8.07
N ASN A 108 0.55 -23.68 -8.85
CA ASN A 108 0.88 -23.23 -10.21
C ASN A 108 1.03 -21.70 -10.34
N PHE A 109 1.25 -20.99 -9.23
CA PHE A 109 1.25 -19.53 -9.17
C PHE A 109 2.11 -18.85 -10.24
N GLU A 110 3.36 -19.32 -10.45
CA GLU A 110 4.26 -18.69 -11.44
C GLU A 110 3.71 -18.81 -12.86
N ARG A 111 3.22 -20.00 -13.25
CA ARG A 111 2.65 -20.24 -14.59
C ARG A 111 1.40 -19.39 -14.79
N ASP A 112 0.46 -19.47 -13.86
CA ASP A 112 -0.85 -18.85 -14.01
C ASP A 112 -0.71 -17.31 -14.00
N PHE A 113 0.19 -16.75 -13.18
CA PHE A 113 0.51 -15.33 -13.20
C PHE A 113 1.19 -14.88 -14.50
N LEU A 114 2.11 -15.67 -15.06
CA LEU A 114 2.73 -15.34 -16.35
C LEU A 114 1.71 -15.35 -17.51
N LEU A 115 0.73 -16.27 -17.48
CA LEU A 115 -0.37 -16.26 -18.44
C LEU A 115 -1.22 -15.00 -18.31
N ASP A 116 -1.57 -14.61 -17.08
CA ASP A 116 -2.30 -13.37 -16.81
C ASP A 116 -1.52 -12.13 -17.28
N LEU A 117 -0.21 -12.09 -17.04
CA LEU A 117 0.66 -11.01 -17.51
C LEU A 117 0.72 -10.92 -19.04
N ILE A 118 0.83 -12.05 -19.73
CA ILE A 118 0.86 -12.09 -21.20
C ILE A 118 -0.50 -11.68 -21.79
N LYS A 119 -1.60 -12.10 -21.16
CA LYS A 119 -2.94 -11.68 -21.55
C LYS A 119 -3.07 -10.16 -21.44
N GLU A 120 -2.67 -9.57 -20.31
CA GLU A 120 -2.71 -8.12 -20.12
C GLU A 120 -1.82 -7.40 -21.13
N PHE A 121 -0.61 -7.91 -21.39
CA PHE A 121 0.29 -7.37 -22.40
C PHE A 121 -0.39 -7.35 -23.79
N LYS A 122 -0.99 -8.47 -24.20
CA LYS A 122 -1.71 -8.56 -25.48
C LYS A 122 -2.88 -7.58 -25.56
N GLU A 123 -3.63 -7.39 -24.49
CA GLU A 123 -4.72 -6.41 -24.43
C GLU A 123 -4.20 -4.97 -24.57
N GLN A 124 -3.12 -4.63 -23.84
CA GLN A 124 -2.49 -3.31 -23.91
C GLN A 124 -1.90 -3.04 -25.29
N VAL A 125 -1.16 -3.95 -25.89
CA VAL A 125 -0.63 -3.79 -27.26
C VAL A 125 -1.75 -3.53 -28.27
N ASN A 126 -2.87 -4.26 -28.16
CA ASN A 126 -4.04 -4.04 -29.01
C ASN A 126 -4.71 -2.67 -28.81
N ILE A 127 -4.74 -2.16 -27.58
CA ILE A 127 -5.20 -0.81 -27.28
C ILE A 127 -4.35 0.23 -28.01
N PHE A 128 -3.02 0.11 -27.92
CA PHE A 128 -2.09 1.06 -28.53
C PHE A 128 -2.16 1.02 -30.07
N TRP A 129 -2.47 -0.13 -30.67
CA TRP A 129 -2.70 -0.27 -32.11
C TRP A 129 -4.07 0.17 -32.63
N LYS A 130 -4.96 0.68 -31.78
CA LYS A 130 -6.22 1.24 -32.28
C LYS A 130 -5.92 2.42 -33.23
N PRO A 131 -6.60 2.52 -34.39
CA PRO A 131 -6.34 3.56 -35.41
C PRO A 131 -6.45 5.00 -34.90
N THR A 132 -7.14 5.20 -33.78
CA THR A 132 -7.31 6.49 -33.10
C THR A 132 -6.07 6.95 -32.35
N ILE A 133 -5.12 6.05 -32.04
CA ILE A 133 -3.89 6.32 -31.28
C ILE A 133 -2.67 6.28 -32.21
N ILE A 134 -2.59 5.26 -33.08
CA ILE A 134 -1.56 5.14 -34.11
C ILE A 134 -2.24 5.24 -35.48
N LYS A 135 -1.99 6.33 -36.21
CA LYS A 135 -2.41 6.43 -37.62
C LYS A 135 -1.66 5.39 -38.45
N GLU A 136 -2.41 4.47 -39.05
CA GLU A 136 -2.03 3.61 -40.19
C GLU A 136 -0.56 3.18 -40.22
N PHE A 137 -0.15 2.32 -39.29
CA PHE A 137 1.05 1.53 -39.47
C PHE A 137 0.80 0.11 -38.95
N LEU A 138 1.03 -0.86 -39.84
CA LEU A 138 1.33 -2.27 -39.57
C LEU A 138 0.16 -3.26 -39.34
N THR A 139 -0.74 -3.43 -40.32
CA THR A 139 -1.58 -4.66 -40.38
C THR A 139 -0.74 -5.94 -40.45
N ASP A 140 0.41 -5.89 -41.13
CA ASP A 140 1.28 -7.06 -41.30
C ASP A 140 2.06 -7.41 -40.02
N SER A 141 2.57 -6.42 -39.27
CA SER A 141 3.27 -6.70 -38.00
C SER A 141 2.32 -7.13 -36.88
N ARG A 142 1.04 -6.73 -36.95
CA ARG A 142 0.03 -7.16 -36.00
C ARG A 142 -0.16 -8.69 -36.01
N ASN A 143 -0.29 -9.29 -37.19
CA ASN A 143 -0.44 -10.75 -37.31
C ASN A 143 0.80 -11.50 -36.81
N GLU A 144 2.00 -10.97 -37.10
CA GLU A 144 3.25 -11.54 -36.63
C GLU A 144 3.37 -11.47 -35.10
N VAL A 145 3.02 -10.33 -34.49
CA VAL A 145 3.03 -10.18 -33.02
C VAL A 145 1.95 -11.04 -32.36
N GLU A 146 0.76 -11.15 -32.95
CA GLU A 146 -0.27 -12.08 -32.46
C GLU A 146 0.22 -13.54 -32.50
N SER A 147 0.97 -13.93 -33.53
CA SER A 147 1.62 -15.25 -33.60
C SER A 147 2.64 -15.42 -32.47
N ILE A 148 3.49 -14.42 -32.21
CA ILE A 148 4.49 -14.47 -31.13
C ILE A 148 3.80 -14.57 -29.76
N PHE A 149 2.69 -13.86 -29.53
CA PHE A 149 1.91 -14.01 -28.29
C PHE A 149 1.38 -15.44 -28.12
N ARG A 150 0.80 -16.04 -29.18
CA ARG A 150 0.34 -17.45 -29.13
C ARG A 150 1.49 -18.41 -28.89
N GLU A 151 2.67 -18.15 -29.44
CA GLU A 151 3.88 -18.94 -29.16
C GLU A 151 4.28 -18.83 -27.69
N ILE A 152 4.27 -17.64 -27.08
CA ILE A 152 4.56 -17.46 -25.65
C ILE A 152 3.50 -18.18 -24.79
N GLU A 153 2.21 -17.98 -25.09
CA GLU A 153 1.11 -18.66 -24.40
C GLU A 153 1.28 -20.19 -24.46
N ASN A 154 1.56 -20.74 -25.66
CA ASN A 154 1.80 -22.17 -25.84
C ASN A 154 3.06 -22.67 -25.12
N LEU A 155 4.13 -21.87 -25.05
CA LEU A 155 5.34 -22.21 -24.29
C LEU A 155 5.07 -22.30 -22.79
N ILE A 156 4.25 -21.37 -22.26
CA ILE A 156 3.86 -21.37 -20.85
C ILE A 156 2.91 -22.54 -20.53
N ILE A 157 1.98 -22.87 -21.45
CA ILE A 157 0.99 -23.95 -21.26
C ILE A 157 1.61 -25.35 -21.44
N ASN A 158 2.40 -25.56 -22.50
CA ASN A 158 2.86 -26.89 -22.90
C ASN A 158 4.21 -27.31 -22.26
N GLY A 159 4.87 -26.43 -21.51
CA GLY A 159 6.03 -26.77 -20.69
C GLY A 159 7.24 -27.34 -21.45
N GLN A 160 7.47 -26.96 -22.71
CA GLN A 160 8.66 -27.41 -23.44
C GLN A 160 9.85 -26.45 -23.20
N MET A 161 10.74 -26.82 -22.27
CA MET A 161 12.03 -26.17 -22.01
C MET A 161 13.10 -27.22 -21.60
N VAL A 162 14.12 -27.40 -22.45
CA VAL A 162 15.46 -27.98 -22.18
C VAL A 162 16.39 -27.16 -23.10
N ASP A 163 17.58 -26.65 -22.78
CA ASP A 163 18.65 -26.86 -21.79
C ASP A 163 19.21 -25.45 -21.36
N ILE A 164 20.05 -25.26 -20.33
CA ILE A 164 21.52 -25.33 -20.46
C ILE A 164 22.24 -25.11 -19.10
N VAL A 165 23.08 -26.11 -18.78
CA VAL A 165 24.41 -26.10 -18.11
C VAL A 165 24.50 -26.04 -16.59
N GLY A 166 24.60 -27.24 -16.02
CA GLY A 166 25.57 -27.55 -14.97
C GLY A 166 26.30 -28.84 -15.35
N ASN A 167 27.64 -28.80 -15.45
CA ASN A 167 28.49 -29.96 -15.71
C ASN A 167 28.23 -31.08 -14.68
N ILE A 168 27.41 -32.07 -15.02
CA ILE A 168 27.38 -33.37 -14.35
C ILE A 168 27.66 -34.43 -15.43
N SER A 169 28.96 -34.69 -15.59
CA SER A 169 29.56 -35.94 -16.09
C SER A 169 28.72 -36.78 -17.08
N LEU A 170 28.94 -36.54 -18.37
CA LEU A 170 28.57 -37.42 -19.50
C LEU A 170 29.30 -38.80 -19.51
N GLU A 171 29.86 -39.24 -18.37
CA GLU A 171 30.51 -40.54 -18.22
C GLU A 171 29.64 -41.61 -17.55
N LYS A 172 28.47 -41.25 -16.99
CA LYS A 172 27.55 -42.24 -16.38
C LYS A 172 26.44 -42.77 -17.30
N LEU A 173 26.24 -42.20 -18.49
CA LEU A 173 25.27 -42.70 -19.49
C LEU A 173 25.91 -43.51 -20.63
N LYS A 174 27.24 -43.72 -20.61
CA LYS A 174 27.95 -44.57 -21.59
C LYS A 174 28.40 -45.93 -21.04
N LYS A 175 28.16 -46.23 -19.76
CA LYS A 175 28.52 -47.53 -19.17
C LYS A 175 27.42 -48.60 -19.18
N ASP A 176 26.16 -48.22 -19.38
CA ASP A 176 25.04 -49.17 -19.39
C ASP A 176 24.53 -49.53 -20.80
N ASN A 177 25.05 -48.89 -21.86
CA ASN A 177 24.71 -49.19 -23.26
C ASN A 177 25.84 -49.88 -24.06
N ALA A 178 26.74 -50.57 -23.37
CA ALA A 178 27.78 -51.38 -23.99
C ALA A 178 27.81 -52.78 -23.38
N LYS A 179 26.72 -53.55 -23.55
CA LYS A 179 26.72 -55.01 -23.61
C LYS A 179 25.40 -55.52 -24.20
N LEU A 180 25.53 -56.19 -25.35
CA LEU A 180 24.56 -57.05 -26.04
C LEU A 180 23.44 -56.27 -26.80
N GLY A 181 23.42 -56.15 -28.13
CA GLY A 181 23.98 -57.01 -29.18
C GLY A 181 22.88 -57.88 -29.80
N ILE A 182 22.24 -57.36 -30.85
CA ILE A 182 21.67 -58.04 -32.04
C ILE A 182 20.63 -59.16 -31.79
N GLY A 183 19.39 -58.92 -32.21
CA GLY A 183 18.37 -59.94 -32.42
C GLY A 183 17.15 -59.39 -33.17
N VAL A 184 17.00 -59.82 -34.41
CA VAL A 184 16.01 -59.41 -35.42
C VAL A 184 14.65 -60.13 -35.24
N ASN A 185 13.58 -59.52 -35.75
CA ASN A 185 12.32 -60.08 -36.31
C ASN A 185 10.96 -59.90 -35.59
N THR A 186 10.04 -59.31 -36.39
CA THR A 186 8.63 -59.67 -36.67
C THR A 186 7.50 -59.52 -35.64
N ILE A 187 6.54 -58.65 -36.00
CA ILE A 187 5.10 -58.89 -36.24
C ILE A 187 4.32 -59.79 -35.26
N SER A 188 3.30 -59.14 -34.67
CA SER A 188 1.95 -59.60 -34.28
C SER A 188 1.72 -60.57 -33.10
N THR A 189 0.52 -60.37 -32.55
CA THR A 189 -0.36 -61.26 -31.77
C THR A 189 -0.42 -61.09 -30.24
N ASN A 190 -1.67 -60.89 -29.81
CA ASN A 190 -2.18 -60.88 -28.45
C ASN A 190 -2.02 -62.24 -27.78
N ILE A 191 -1.50 -62.26 -26.54
CA ILE A 191 -1.72 -63.25 -25.47
C ILE A 191 -1.45 -62.44 -24.17
N GLY A 192 -2.29 -62.29 -23.14
CA GLY A 192 -3.40 -63.09 -22.66
C GLY A 192 -3.06 -63.63 -21.24
N LEU A 193 -3.37 -62.84 -20.20
CA LEU A 193 -3.47 -63.18 -18.75
C LEU A 193 -2.13 -63.50 -18.03
N ASP A 194 -1.83 -63.01 -16.83
CA ASP A 194 -2.62 -63.12 -15.59
C ASP A 194 -2.67 -61.85 -14.72
N ILE A 195 -3.86 -61.68 -14.14
CA ILE A 195 -4.23 -60.71 -13.10
C ILE A 195 -3.86 -61.34 -11.76
N ASN A 196 -3.06 -60.65 -10.93
CA ASN A 196 -3.33 -60.49 -9.49
C ASN A 196 -2.27 -59.63 -8.80
N SER A 197 -2.62 -58.39 -8.49
CA SER A 197 -2.67 -57.86 -7.12
C SER A 197 -2.99 -56.38 -7.19
N GLN A 198 -4.17 -56.02 -6.67
CA GLN A 198 -4.59 -54.64 -6.48
C GLN A 198 -3.64 -53.94 -5.50
N GLU A 199 -2.75 -53.10 -6.03
CA GLU A 199 -2.34 -51.88 -5.35
C GLU A 199 -2.78 -50.73 -6.26
N GLU A 200 -3.80 -50.00 -5.81
CA GLU A 200 -4.13 -48.68 -6.35
C GLU A 200 -2.95 -47.73 -6.09
N SER A 201 -1.95 -47.82 -6.96
CA SER A 201 -1.01 -46.76 -7.21
C SER A 201 -1.83 -45.59 -7.77
N LYS A 202 -2.30 -44.72 -6.88
CA LYS A 202 -2.60 -43.34 -7.24
C LYS A 202 -1.32 -42.79 -7.88
N ASN A 203 -1.31 -42.72 -9.20
CA ASN A 203 -0.34 -41.95 -9.95
C ASN A 203 -0.40 -40.51 -9.41
N HIS A 204 0.44 -40.20 -8.42
CA HIS A 204 0.91 -38.86 -8.20
C HIS A 204 1.71 -38.51 -9.44
N TYR A 205 1.04 -37.87 -10.41
CA TYR A 205 1.74 -37.03 -11.34
C TYR A 205 2.37 -35.92 -10.49
N GLU A 206 3.61 -36.14 -10.04
CA GLU A 206 4.48 -35.05 -9.62
C GLU A 206 4.67 -34.16 -10.85
N ILE A 207 3.84 -33.12 -10.94
CA ILE A 207 4.07 -32.01 -11.85
C ILE A 207 5.36 -31.35 -11.36
N LYS A 208 6.48 -31.68 -12.02
CA LYS A 208 7.75 -31.01 -11.75
C LYS A 208 7.56 -29.49 -11.89
N PRO A 209 8.16 -28.68 -11.00
CA PRO A 209 8.06 -27.23 -11.08
C PRO A 209 8.55 -26.76 -12.45
N ILE A 210 7.73 -25.92 -13.08
CA ILE A 210 7.96 -25.33 -14.39
C ILE A 210 9.13 -24.36 -14.26
N GLU A 211 10.33 -24.72 -14.73
CA GLU A 211 11.39 -23.76 -14.98
C GLU A 211 11.22 -23.19 -16.39
N LEU A 212 10.45 -22.12 -16.50
CA LEU A 212 10.46 -21.31 -17.71
C LEU A 212 11.84 -20.65 -17.80
N SER A 213 12.62 -20.92 -18.84
CA SER A 213 13.83 -20.14 -19.04
C SER A 213 13.41 -18.69 -19.33
N VAL A 214 13.71 -17.81 -18.39
CA VAL A 214 13.43 -16.37 -18.51
C VAL A 214 14.02 -15.84 -19.84
N SER A 215 15.12 -16.44 -20.29
CA SER A 215 15.75 -16.17 -21.59
C SER A 215 14.79 -16.30 -22.77
N ILE A 216 14.02 -17.40 -22.88
CA ILE A 216 13.12 -17.58 -24.04
C ILE A 216 11.95 -16.61 -23.96
N PHE A 217 11.45 -16.31 -22.76
CA PHE A 217 10.43 -15.28 -22.57
C PHE A 217 10.94 -13.91 -23.08
N TYR A 218 12.15 -13.53 -22.70
CA TYR A 218 12.78 -12.28 -23.15
C TYR A 218 13.10 -12.23 -24.63
N ASP A 219 13.52 -13.33 -25.23
CA ASP A 219 13.75 -13.40 -26.69
C ASP A 219 12.46 -13.13 -27.45
N LYS A 220 11.34 -13.69 -26.99
CA LYS A 220 10.03 -13.46 -27.60
C LYS A 220 9.53 -12.04 -27.34
N LEU A 221 9.72 -11.49 -26.14
CA LEU A 221 9.40 -10.10 -25.85
C LEU A 221 10.21 -9.12 -26.70
N SER A 222 11.49 -9.39 -26.91
CA SER A 222 12.36 -8.56 -27.75
C SER A 222 11.88 -8.55 -29.20
N LYS A 223 11.46 -9.71 -29.73
CA LYS A 223 10.84 -9.79 -31.07
C LYS A 223 9.53 -9.00 -31.16
N ILE A 224 8.68 -9.06 -30.14
CA ILE A 224 7.46 -8.24 -30.09
C ILE A 224 7.83 -6.75 -30.14
N LYS A 225 8.82 -6.32 -29.35
CA LYS A 225 9.26 -4.92 -29.33
C LYS A 225 9.78 -4.46 -30.68
N GLU A 226 10.63 -5.25 -31.32
CA GLU A 226 11.17 -4.94 -32.66
C GLU A 226 10.06 -4.81 -33.70
N LYS A 227 9.12 -5.76 -33.74
CA LYS A 227 8.02 -5.78 -34.71
C LYS A 227 6.96 -4.72 -34.45
N ALA A 228 6.78 -4.31 -33.21
CA ALA A 228 5.84 -3.28 -32.79
C ALA A 228 6.48 -1.87 -32.71
N GLU A 229 7.76 -1.73 -33.06
CA GLU A 229 8.54 -0.48 -32.96
C GLU A 229 8.51 0.14 -31.54
N ILE A 230 8.51 -0.72 -30.51
CA ILE A 230 8.49 -0.33 -29.10
C ILE A 230 9.93 -0.20 -28.59
N ASN A 231 10.29 0.99 -28.11
CA ASN A 231 11.63 1.23 -27.57
C ASN A 231 11.79 0.64 -26.17
N GLN A 232 10.81 0.84 -25.30
CA GLN A 232 10.84 0.46 -23.89
C GLN A 232 9.47 0.00 -23.42
N ILE A 233 9.45 -0.88 -22.41
CA ILE A 233 8.22 -1.33 -21.75
C ILE A 233 8.29 -0.96 -20.28
N PHE A 234 7.26 -0.27 -19.79
CA PHE A 234 7.05 0.02 -18.37
C PHE A 234 5.88 -0.82 -17.86
N ILE A 235 6.15 -1.68 -16.87
CA ILE A 235 5.13 -2.52 -16.23
C ILE A 235 4.78 -1.90 -14.88
N PHE A 236 3.58 -1.33 -14.78
CA PHE A 236 3.04 -0.73 -13.57
C PHE A 236 2.20 -1.77 -12.83
N LEU A 237 2.67 -2.21 -11.67
CA LEU A 237 1.97 -3.12 -10.78
C LEU A 237 1.37 -2.32 -9.63
N ASP A 238 0.06 -2.17 -9.58
CA ASP A 238 -0.65 -1.51 -8.47
C ASP A 238 -1.22 -2.54 -7.49
N GLU A 239 -1.55 -2.10 -6.28
CA GLU A 239 -2.22 -2.92 -5.26
C GLU A 239 -1.40 -4.12 -4.75
N TYR A 240 -0.06 -4.04 -4.76
CA TYR A 240 0.81 -5.12 -4.25
C TYR A 240 0.57 -5.42 -2.76
N SER A 241 0.42 -4.37 -1.94
CA SER A 241 0.14 -4.48 -0.50
C SER A 241 -1.26 -5.00 -0.16
N SER A 242 -2.12 -5.11 -1.16
CA SER A 242 -3.45 -5.74 -1.00
C SER A 242 -3.37 -7.27 -1.07
N LEU A 243 -2.23 -7.83 -1.49
CA LEU A 243 -1.95 -9.27 -1.46
C LEU A 243 -1.54 -9.71 -0.04
N ASN A 244 -1.86 -10.95 0.32
CA ASN A 244 -1.32 -11.54 1.54
C ASN A 244 0.20 -11.77 1.44
N GLU A 245 0.87 -11.90 2.58
CA GLU A 245 2.33 -12.00 2.65
C GLU A 245 2.91 -13.15 1.80
N ILE A 246 2.25 -14.32 1.78
CA ILE A 246 2.70 -15.48 1.00
C ILE A 246 2.70 -15.15 -0.51
N LYS A 247 1.63 -14.50 -0.99
CA LYS A 247 1.50 -14.07 -2.39
C LYS A 247 2.51 -12.98 -2.74
N GLN A 248 2.76 -12.04 -1.82
CA GLN A 248 3.81 -11.02 -2.00
C GLN A 248 5.19 -11.68 -2.18
N ILE A 249 5.59 -12.58 -1.28
CA ILE A 249 6.89 -13.28 -1.36
C ILE A 249 7.04 -14.09 -2.66
N LYS A 250 5.98 -14.78 -3.10
CA LYS A 250 6.03 -15.53 -4.37
C LYS A 250 6.12 -14.63 -5.58
N LEU A 251 5.33 -13.55 -5.61
CA LEU A 251 5.39 -12.57 -6.68
C LEU A 251 6.77 -11.90 -6.73
N SER A 252 7.34 -11.51 -5.60
CA SER A 252 8.66 -10.88 -5.55
C SER A 252 9.77 -11.81 -6.06
N LYS A 253 9.69 -13.11 -5.72
CA LYS A 253 10.60 -14.14 -6.26
C LYS A 253 10.50 -14.27 -7.77
N LEU A 254 9.29 -14.25 -8.32
CA LEU A 254 9.08 -14.26 -9.76
C LEU A 254 9.60 -12.97 -10.43
N LEU A 255 9.28 -11.80 -9.86
CA LEU A 255 9.75 -10.51 -10.35
C LEU A 255 11.28 -10.43 -10.39
N LYS A 256 11.96 -10.96 -9.37
CA LYS A 256 13.43 -11.06 -9.34
C LYS A 256 13.98 -11.84 -10.53
N LYS A 257 13.31 -12.91 -10.96
CA LYS A 257 13.66 -13.66 -12.18
C LYS A 257 13.39 -12.83 -13.44
N LEU A 258 12.35 -11.99 -13.41
CA LEU A 258 11.89 -11.16 -14.53
C LEU A 258 12.55 -9.77 -14.63
N PHE A 259 13.42 -9.38 -13.71
CA PHE A 259 14.18 -8.14 -13.82
C PHE A 259 15.34 -8.29 -14.81
N ASP A 260 15.18 -7.76 -16.02
CA ASP A 260 16.25 -7.64 -16.99
C ASP A 260 16.18 -6.32 -17.76
N SER A 261 17.00 -5.36 -17.35
CA SER A 261 17.07 -4.05 -18.00
C SER A 261 17.70 -4.10 -19.39
N ARG A 262 18.39 -5.19 -19.77
CA ARG A 262 19.04 -5.30 -21.10
C ARG A 262 18.05 -5.31 -22.24
N ILE A 263 16.82 -5.74 -21.98
CA ILE A 263 15.72 -5.71 -22.95
C ILE A 263 14.83 -4.46 -22.82
N ASN A 264 15.26 -3.45 -22.04
CA ASN A 264 14.51 -2.22 -21.76
C ASN A 264 13.08 -2.47 -21.23
N VAL A 265 12.96 -3.38 -20.26
CA VAL A 265 11.72 -3.62 -19.52
C VAL A 265 11.93 -3.20 -18.07
N TYR A 266 11.04 -2.34 -17.55
CA TYR A 266 11.18 -1.74 -16.23
C TYR A 266 9.89 -1.88 -15.41
N TYR A 267 10.01 -2.37 -14.18
CA TYR A 267 8.88 -2.60 -13.27
C TYR A 267 8.70 -1.44 -12.29
N LYS A 268 7.46 -1.02 -12.09
CA LYS A 268 7.03 0.09 -11.23
C LYS A 268 5.96 -0.43 -10.27
N ILE A 269 6.32 -0.66 -9.01
CA ILE A 269 5.47 -1.40 -8.07
C ILE A 269 4.90 -0.46 -7.01
N GLY A 270 3.58 -0.25 -6.98
CA GLY A 270 2.90 0.52 -5.94
C GLY A 270 2.73 -0.28 -4.66
N VAL A 271 3.26 0.22 -3.53
CA VAL A 271 3.13 -0.41 -2.21
C VAL A 271 2.67 0.59 -1.15
N ILE A 272 2.07 0.08 -0.08
CA ILE A 272 1.67 0.84 1.10
C ILE A 272 2.80 0.76 2.12
N ALA A 273 3.19 1.91 2.68
CA ALA A 273 4.20 1.99 3.74
C ALA A 273 3.92 0.95 4.83
N ASP A 274 4.97 0.27 5.29
CA ASP A 274 4.95 -0.76 6.34
C ASP A 274 4.09 -2.01 6.08
N ASN A 275 3.42 -2.09 4.92
CA ASN A 275 2.57 -3.21 4.52
C ASN A 275 3.05 -3.84 3.21
N TYR A 276 4.34 -4.18 3.13
CA TYR A 276 4.89 -4.92 2.02
C TYR A 276 6.04 -5.84 2.45
N ASN A 277 6.14 -6.99 1.80
CA ASN A 277 7.24 -7.93 1.95
C ASN A 277 7.77 -8.29 0.55
N PHE A 278 8.96 -7.80 0.22
CA PHE A 278 9.63 -8.11 -1.03
C PHE A 278 10.49 -9.38 -0.97
N GLY A 279 10.50 -10.10 0.15
CA GLY A 279 11.26 -11.34 0.34
C GLY A 279 12.74 -11.15 0.03
N GLU A 280 13.24 -11.82 -1.00
CA GLU A 280 14.67 -11.82 -1.35
C GLU A 280 15.11 -10.67 -2.28
N LEU A 281 14.21 -9.79 -2.71
CA LEU A 281 14.58 -8.61 -3.50
C LEU A 281 15.34 -7.63 -2.62
N ARG A 282 16.49 -7.15 -3.11
CA ARG A 282 17.33 -6.20 -2.37
C ARG A 282 16.94 -4.78 -2.75
N LEU A 283 16.48 -4.00 -1.78
CA LEU A 283 16.24 -2.58 -1.96
C LEU A 283 17.54 -1.86 -2.35
N ASP A 284 17.42 -0.80 -3.15
CA ASP A 284 18.48 0.00 -3.75
C ASP A 284 19.44 -0.70 -4.72
N ARG A 285 19.31 -2.03 -4.86
CA ARG A 285 20.02 -2.82 -5.87
C ARG A 285 19.08 -3.32 -6.96
N ASP A 286 18.03 -4.03 -6.55
CA ASP A 286 17.07 -4.66 -7.46
C ASP A 286 15.85 -3.76 -7.69
N LEU A 287 15.45 -2.99 -6.66
CA LEU A 287 14.32 -2.06 -6.66
C LEU A 287 14.71 -0.76 -5.93
N HIS A 288 14.51 0.38 -6.57
CA HIS A 288 14.77 1.69 -5.97
C HIS A 288 13.49 2.31 -5.40
N GLU A 289 13.62 2.95 -4.24
CA GLU A 289 12.49 3.59 -3.58
C GLU A 289 12.13 4.95 -4.21
N ILE A 290 10.83 5.16 -4.42
CA ILE A 290 10.24 6.48 -4.64
C ILE A 290 9.19 6.67 -3.56
N SER A 291 9.54 7.41 -2.52
CA SER A 291 8.65 7.67 -1.38
C SER A 291 7.74 8.87 -1.63
N LEU A 292 6.45 8.67 -1.36
CA LEU A 292 5.42 9.69 -1.29
C LEU A 292 5.10 10.05 0.16
N ASP A 293 5.82 9.47 1.13
CA ASP A 293 5.53 9.70 2.53
C ASP A 293 5.93 11.10 3.00
N LEU A 294 5.20 11.53 4.02
CA LEU A 294 5.30 12.88 4.58
C LEU A 294 6.71 13.19 5.09
N ASP A 295 7.32 12.22 5.77
CA ASP A 295 8.63 12.35 6.38
C ASP A 295 9.74 12.59 5.34
N MET A 296 9.63 11.97 4.16
CA MET A 296 10.55 12.21 3.05
C MET A 296 10.37 13.60 2.45
N ILE A 297 9.12 14.06 2.30
CA ILE A 297 8.84 15.45 1.87
C ILE A 297 9.44 16.45 2.85
N ILE A 298 9.20 16.27 4.15
CA ILE A 298 9.70 17.17 5.20
C ILE A 298 11.22 17.11 5.30
N SER A 299 11.82 15.92 5.24
CA SER A 299 13.27 15.74 5.30
C SER A 299 13.98 16.42 4.12
N SER A 300 13.41 16.33 2.92
CA SER A 300 13.94 17.01 1.73
C SER A 300 13.86 18.54 1.81
N ALA A 301 12.88 19.08 2.54
CA ALA A 301 12.72 20.53 2.75
C ALA A 301 13.72 21.10 3.78
N GLY A 302 14.35 20.24 4.59
CA GLY A 302 15.39 20.58 5.56
C GLY A 302 14.89 21.09 6.92
N SER A 303 13.61 21.49 7.04
CA SER A 303 12.96 21.78 8.32
C SER A 303 11.46 21.45 8.27
N ILE A 304 10.84 21.27 9.44
CA ILE A 304 9.40 21.03 9.56
C ILE A 304 8.62 22.22 8.97
N GLU A 305 8.99 23.45 9.30
CA GLU A 305 8.34 24.66 8.77
C GLU A 305 8.32 24.67 7.24
N LYS A 306 9.48 24.51 6.60
CA LYS A 306 9.59 24.48 5.13
C LYS A 306 8.83 23.30 4.53
N GLY A 307 8.84 22.15 5.21
CA GLY A 307 8.05 20.98 4.81
C GLY A 307 6.56 21.30 4.77
N PHE A 308 6.01 21.93 5.81
CA PHE A 308 4.61 22.37 5.85
C PHE A 308 4.30 23.46 4.83
N GLU A 309 5.22 24.38 4.56
CA GLU A 309 5.08 25.38 3.48
C GLU A 309 5.02 24.72 2.10
N HIS A 310 5.90 23.75 1.83
CA HIS A 310 5.88 22.97 0.58
C HIS A 310 4.57 22.19 0.42
N LEU A 311 4.08 21.55 1.49
CA LEU A 311 2.81 20.82 1.49
C LEU A 311 1.62 21.75 1.26
N SER A 312 1.61 22.91 1.91
CA SER A 312 0.57 23.93 1.72
C SER A 312 0.53 24.42 0.27
N SER A 313 1.71 24.71 -0.31
CA SER A 313 1.83 25.07 -1.73
C SER A 313 1.35 23.95 -2.66
N PHE A 314 1.65 22.69 -2.33
CA PHE A 314 1.15 21.53 -3.08
C PHE A 314 -0.37 21.44 -3.03
N ILE A 315 -0.98 21.53 -1.84
CA ILE A 315 -2.45 21.45 -1.66
C ILE A 315 -3.15 22.59 -2.40
N GLN A 316 -2.63 23.82 -2.30
CA GLN A 316 -3.17 24.95 -3.03
C GLN A 316 -3.11 24.70 -4.55
N SER A 317 -1.94 24.30 -5.07
CA SER A 317 -1.77 23.99 -6.51
C SER A 317 -2.71 22.87 -6.97
N LEU A 318 -2.92 21.86 -6.12
CA LEU A 318 -3.75 20.68 -6.39
C LEU A 318 -5.22 21.07 -6.59
N LEU A 319 -5.71 21.99 -5.75
CA LEU A 319 -7.07 22.49 -5.80
C LEU A 319 -7.25 23.52 -6.92
N GLU A 320 -6.30 24.45 -7.09
CA GLU A 320 -6.34 25.46 -8.16
C GLU A 320 -6.46 24.83 -9.54
N GLN A 321 -5.69 23.79 -9.84
CA GLN A 321 -5.75 23.13 -11.16
C GLN A 321 -7.10 22.43 -11.40
N ARG A 322 -7.70 21.85 -10.36
CA ARG A 322 -9.04 21.26 -10.46
C ARG A 322 -10.11 22.32 -10.65
N VAL A 323 -10.05 23.41 -9.88
CA VAL A 323 -10.98 24.55 -10.04
C VAL A 323 -10.85 25.14 -11.43
N LYS A 324 -9.65 25.37 -11.93
CA LYS A 324 -9.39 25.87 -13.29
C LYS A 324 -10.02 24.97 -14.36
N TYR A 325 -10.00 23.65 -14.17
CA TYR A 325 -10.57 22.70 -15.13
C TYR A 325 -12.10 22.61 -15.04
N PHE A 326 -12.66 22.38 -13.85
CA PHE A 326 -14.10 22.13 -13.67
C PHE A 326 -14.92 23.43 -13.61
N LEU A 327 -14.34 24.50 -13.06
CA LEU A 327 -14.93 25.82 -12.82
C LEU A 327 -14.03 26.94 -13.41
N PRO A 328 -13.82 27.01 -14.74
CA PRO A 328 -12.84 27.91 -15.35
C PRO A 328 -13.13 29.41 -15.15
N SER A 329 -14.35 29.76 -14.74
CA SER A 329 -14.75 31.14 -14.44
C SER A 329 -14.61 31.51 -12.96
N ASN A 330 -14.15 30.58 -12.11
CA ASN A 330 -13.96 30.79 -10.69
C ASN A 330 -12.48 30.67 -10.33
N LYS A 331 -12.09 31.40 -9.29
CA LYS A 331 -10.81 31.21 -8.60
C LYS A 331 -11.02 30.36 -7.35
N LEU A 332 -9.93 29.85 -6.79
CA LEU A 332 -10.00 29.03 -5.58
C LEU A 332 -10.49 29.87 -4.38
N GLU A 333 -10.14 31.15 -4.34
CA GLU A 333 -10.54 32.12 -3.33
C GLU A 333 -12.05 32.42 -3.35
N ASP A 334 -12.69 32.28 -4.51
CA ASP A 334 -14.15 32.40 -4.63
C ASP A 334 -14.85 31.29 -3.83
N ILE A 335 -14.20 30.13 -3.66
CA ILE A 335 -14.72 28.97 -2.93
C ILE A 335 -14.54 29.12 -1.43
N PHE A 336 -13.41 29.68 -0.99
CA PHE A 336 -12.99 29.67 0.43
C PHE A 336 -13.13 31.01 1.17
N LEU A 337 -13.71 32.04 0.54
CA LEU A 337 -13.82 33.40 1.07
C LEU A 337 -12.45 34.00 1.42
N ASP A 338 -11.89 34.69 0.42
CA ASP A 338 -10.54 35.29 0.30
C ASP A 338 -9.86 35.78 1.61
N LYS A 339 -10.58 36.43 2.55
CA LYS A 339 -9.98 36.98 3.78
C LYS A 339 -9.31 35.95 4.71
N ASN A 340 -9.75 34.70 4.69
CA ASN A 340 -9.21 33.62 5.53
C ASN A 340 -8.46 32.56 4.72
N PHE A 341 -8.13 32.85 3.46
CA PHE A 341 -7.61 31.86 2.52
C PHE A 341 -6.34 31.17 3.01
N SER A 342 -5.35 31.94 3.49
CA SER A 342 -4.09 31.38 4.01
C SER A 342 -4.30 30.53 5.26
N GLU A 343 -5.21 30.91 6.16
CA GLU A 343 -5.55 30.08 7.33
C GLU A 343 -6.24 28.79 6.90
N ILE A 344 -7.18 28.85 5.95
CA ILE A 344 -7.85 27.65 5.42
C ILE A 344 -6.85 26.68 4.79
N MET A 345 -5.93 27.15 3.94
CA MET A 345 -4.90 26.30 3.36
C MET A 345 -4.03 25.66 4.43
N LEU A 346 -3.66 26.40 5.48
CA LEU A 346 -2.90 25.88 6.61
C LEU A 346 -3.67 24.78 7.37
N GLU A 347 -4.95 25.01 7.68
CA GLU A 347 -5.79 24.03 8.40
C GLU A 347 -6.00 22.75 7.56
N LEU A 348 -6.23 22.90 6.25
CA LEU A 348 -6.30 21.77 5.32
C LEU A 348 -4.96 21.01 5.25
N THR A 349 -3.84 21.73 5.30
CA THR A 349 -2.50 21.12 5.30
C THR A 349 -2.26 20.29 6.55
N LYS A 350 -2.53 20.85 7.73
CA LYS A 350 -2.40 20.13 9.01
C LYS A 350 -3.31 18.91 9.08
N ALA A 351 -4.54 19.02 8.59
CA ALA A 351 -5.50 17.94 8.69
C ALA A 351 -5.28 16.82 7.66
N SER A 352 -4.75 17.14 6.49
CA SER A 352 -4.53 16.14 5.43
C SER A 352 -3.11 15.56 5.42
N MET A 353 -2.11 16.29 5.91
CA MET A 353 -0.71 15.88 5.88
C MET A 353 -0.24 15.42 4.49
N GLY A 354 -0.74 16.06 3.43
CA GLY A 354 -0.44 15.70 2.04
C GLY A 354 -1.21 14.48 1.51
N VAL A 355 -2.03 13.82 2.33
CA VAL A 355 -2.90 12.71 1.91
C VAL A 355 -4.11 13.27 1.15
N SER A 356 -4.08 13.11 -0.17
CA SER A 356 -5.11 13.64 -1.08
C SER A 356 -6.52 13.12 -0.75
N ARG A 357 -6.67 11.86 -0.37
CA ARG A 357 -7.98 11.29 0.02
C ARG A 357 -8.53 11.96 1.30
N THR A 358 -7.69 12.17 2.31
CA THR A 358 -8.09 12.85 3.55
C THR A 358 -8.53 14.29 3.26
N LEU A 359 -7.80 14.99 2.40
CA LEU A 359 -8.20 16.31 1.90
C LEU A 359 -9.58 16.27 1.22
N GLY A 360 -9.81 15.31 0.33
CA GLY A 360 -11.10 15.11 -0.34
C GLY A 360 -12.27 14.92 0.63
N LYS A 361 -12.08 14.08 1.67
CA LYS A 361 -13.11 13.84 2.70
C LYS A 361 -13.44 15.09 3.50
N ILE A 362 -12.40 15.82 3.92
CA ILE A 362 -12.58 17.08 4.68
C ILE A 362 -13.33 18.09 3.81
N LEU A 363 -13.01 18.19 2.52
CA LEU A 363 -13.67 19.11 1.60
C LEU A 363 -15.12 18.73 1.30
N GLU A 364 -15.44 17.44 1.12
CA GLU A 364 -16.82 16.97 0.94
C GLU A 364 -17.67 17.28 2.18
N LYS A 365 -17.16 17.00 3.38
CA LYS A 365 -17.82 17.36 4.66
C LYS A 365 -17.97 18.87 4.83
N SER A 366 -16.94 19.64 4.47
CA SER A 366 -16.98 21.10 4.54
C SER A 366 -18.04 21.68 3.60
N LEU A 367 -18.20 21.10 2.42
CA LEU A 367 -19.26 21.46 1.48
C LEU A 367 -20.63 21.11 2.07
N GLN A 368 -20.82 19.91 2.62
CA GLN A 368 -22.08 19.52 3.26
C GLN A 368 -22.47 20.49 4.39
N LYS A 369 -21.52 20.89 5.24
CA LYS A 369 -21.75 21.89 6.28
C LYS A 369 -22.14 23.26 5.72
N ALA A 370 -21.47 23.70 4.65
CA ALA A 370 -21.83 24.92 3.94
C ALA A 370 -23.23 24.86 3.33
N LEU A 371 -23.65 23.70 2.81
CA LEU A 371 -25.00 23.48 2.29
C LEU A 371 -26.05 23.56 3.40
N ASN A 372 -25.79 22.91 4.54
CA ASN A 372 -26.70 22.92 5.69
C ASN A 372 -26.86 24.31 6.31
N SER A 373 -25.82 25.15 6.25
CA SER A 373 -25.87 26.55 6.68
C SER A 373 -26.36 27.53 5.61
N ASN A 374 -26.81 27.04 4.44
CA ASN A 374 -27.21 27.85 3.28
C ASN A 374 -26.13 28.84 2.80
N SER A 375 -24.86 28.51 3.00
CA SER A 375 -23.74 29.30 2.50
C SER A 375 -23.47 29.04 1.02
N ASP A 376 -23.01 30.07 0.32
CA ASP A 376 -22.54 29.99 -1.07
C ASP A 376 -21.03 29.70 -1.17
N TYR A 377 -20.32 29.68 -0.04
CA TYR A 377 -18.88 29.44 0.08
C TYR A 377 -18.55 28.56 1.29
N ILE A 378 -17.34 28.00 1.30
CA ILE A 378 -16.80 27.21 2.41
C ILE A 378 -15.94 28.14 3.27
N ASN A 379 -16.32 28.36 4.52
CA ASN A 379 -15.55 29.19 5.44
C ASN A 379 -14.70 28.34 6.41
N LEU A 380 -13.86 29.02 7.18
CA LEU A 380 -12.99 28.41 8.17
C LEU A 380 -13.73 27.58 9.22
N SER A 381 -14.92 28.00 9.66
CA SER A 381 -15.71 27.23 10.63
C SER A 381 -16.19 25.89 10.05
N HIS A 382 -16.65 25.88 8.80
CA HIS A 382 -17.04 24.64 8.12
C HIS A 382 -15.85 23.66 8.04
N ILE A 383 -14.66 24.18 7.72
CA ILE A 383 -13.42 23.40 7.63
C ILE A 383 -13.03 22.83 8.99
N LYS A 384 -12.95 23.65 10.04
CA LYS A 384 -12.56 23.20 11.40
C LYS A 384 -13.52 22.14 11.94
N GLU A 385 -14.83 22.29 11.68
CA GLU A 385 -15.82 21.31 12.08
C GLU A 385 -15.68 20.00 11.26
N ALA A 386 -15.45 20.09 9.96
CA ALA A 386 -15.22 18.92 9.10
C ALA A 386 -13.95 18.15 9.48
N ILE A 387 -12.88 18.84 9.89
CA ILE A 387 -11.64 18.23 10.39
C ILE A 387 -11.93 17.40 11.65
N ARG A 388 -12.63 17.97 12.64
CA ARG A 388 -13.00 17.26 13.87
C ARG A 388 -13.85 16.03 13.58
N GLU A 389 -14.85 16.18 12.72
CA GLU A 389 -15.73 15.08 12.33
C GLU A 389 -14.96 13.96 11.61
N ASN A 390 -14.01 14.29 10.74
CA ASN A 390 -13.19 13.30 10.06
C ASN A 390 -12.26 12.53 10.99
N SER A 391 -11.62 13.23 11.93
CA SER A 391 -10.76 12.60 12.92
C SER A 391 -11.55 11.70 13.89
N LYS A 392 -12.70 12.19 14.36
CA LYS A 392 -13.62 11.40 15.18
C LYS A 392 -14.03 10.10 14.48
N GLN A 393 -14.36 10.19 13.19
CA GLN A 393 -14.73 9.02 12.39
C GLN A 393 -13.57 8.00 12.29
N TYR A 394 -12.32 8.43 12.06
CA TYR A 394 -11.17 7.52 12.09
C TYR A 394 -10.98 6.85 13.45
N ASN A 395 -11.14 7.61 14.55
CA ASN A 395 -11.04 7.08 15.90
C ASN A 395 -12.17 6.10 16.24
N GLU A 396 -13.38 6.33 15.72
CA GLU A 396 -14.52 5.41 15.82
C GLU A 396 -14.29 4.12 15.05
N TYR A 397 -13.78 4.19 13.82
CA TYR A 397 -13.42 3.00 13.03
C TYR A 397 -12.39 2.16 13.78
N PHE A 398 -11.34 2.80 14.29
CA PHE A 398 -10.30 2.13 15.06
C PHE A 398 -10.87 1.47 16.32
N SER A 399 -11.77 2.15 17.02
CA SER A 399 -12.45 1.60 18.19
C SER A 399 -13.35 0.41 17.81
N GLY A 400 -13.98 0.44 16.63
CA GLY A 400 -14.73 -0.67 16.06
C GLY A 400 -13.85 -1.90 15.77
N MET A 401 -12.63 -1.69 15.24
CA MET A 401 -11.65 -2.77 15.04
C MET A 401 -11.25 -3.42 16.35
N VAL A 402 -11.03 -2.62 17.39
CA VAL A 402 -10.71 -3.10 18.74
C VAL A 402 -11.89 -3.88 19.33
N LYS A 403 -13.11 -3.34 19.24
CA LYS A 403 -14.33 -4.02 19.71
C LYS A 403 -14.52 -5.39 19.07
N LYS A 404 -14.21 -5.52 17.78
CA LYS A 404 -14.31 -6.79 17.04
C LYS A 404 -13.06 -7.67 17.15
N GLY A 405 -12.10 -7.32 18.00
CA GLY A 405 -10.89 -8.11 18.26
C GLY A 405 -9.95 -8.23 17.05
N VAL A 406 -10.11 -7.36 16.05
CA VAL A 406 -9.25 -7.32 14.86
C VAL A 406 -7.93 -6.62 15.17
N VAL A 407 -8.01 -5.56 15.97
CA VAL A 407 -6.84 -4.85 16.51
C VAL A 407 -6.84 -5.01 18.02
N ALA A 408 -5.67 -5.24 18.61
CA ALA A 408 -5.55 -5.41 20.05
C ALA A 408 -5.88 -4.11 20.81
N ASN A 409 -6.50 -4.25 21.98
CA ASN A 409 -6.88 -3.11 22.82
C ASN A 409 -5.66 -2.28 23.28
N GLU A 410 -4.49 -2.91 23.43
CA GLU A 410 -3.25 -2.24 23.81
C GLU A 410 -2.87 -1.07 22.89
N TYR A 411 -3.20 -1.13 21.58
CA TYR A 411 -2.97 0.03 20.70
C TYR A 411 -3.85 1.23 21.06
N LYS A 412 -5.11 0.99 21.46
CA LYS A 412 -6.01 2.07 21.89
C LYS A 412 -5.56 2.67 23.21
N GLU A 413 -5.12 1.84 24.15
CA GLU A 413 -4.55 2.31 25.41
C GLU A 413 -3.26 3.12 25.16
N LEU A 414 -2.39 2.66 24.27
CA LEU A 414 -1.17 3.37 23.88
C LEU A 414 -1.48 4.76 23.32
N LEU A 415 -2.46 4.88 22.42
CA LEU A 415 -2.91 6.18 21.91
C LEU A 415 -3.41 7.10 23.03
N ASN A 416 -4.22 6.57 23.95
CA ASN A 416 -4.77 7.34 25.06
C ASN A 416 -3.65 7.83 26.01
N ASP A 417 -2.68 6.97 26.34
CA ASP A 417 -1.51 7.35 27.13
C ASP A 417 -0.67 8.43 26.43
N ILE A 418 -0.53 8.33 25.10
CA ILE A 418 0.17 9.34 24.31
C ILE A 418 -0.52 10.71 24.41
N ILE A 419 -1.84 10.74 24.23
CA ILE A 419 -2.66 11.95 24.33
C ILE A 419 -2.64 12.50 25.76
N TYR A 420 -2.82 11.66 26.77
CA TYR A 420 -2.79 12.06 28.17
C TYR A 420 -1.48 12.75 28.52
N ARG A 421 -0.37 12.18 28.07
CA ARG A 421 0.94 12.78 28.27
C ARG A 421 1.12 14.10 27.53
N ALA A 422 0.59 14.24 26.32
CA ALA A 422 0.58 15.50 25.59
C ALA A 422 -0.17 16.59 26.38
N ILE A 423 -1.31 16.25 26.98
CA ILE A 423 -2.08 17.16 27.85
C ILE A 423 -1.26 17.55 29.09
N GLU A 424 -0.60 16.59 29.74
CA GLU A 424 0.28 16.86 30.88
C GLU A 424 1.40 17.85 30.52
N GLU A 425 2.11 17.62 29.41
CA GLU A 425 3.20 18.51 29.01
C GLU A 425 2.70 19.91 28.62
N GLN A 426 1.56 20.01 27.95
CA GLN A 426 0.93 21.31 27.67
C GLN A 426 0.54 22.05 28.95
N SER A 427 0.10 21.34 29.98
CA SER A 427 -0.27 21.97 31.25
C SER A 427 0.92 22.65 31.93
N LYS A 428 2.15 22.14 31.72
CA LYS A 428 3.39 22.73 32.23
C LYS A 428 3.79 24.01 31.47
N ASN A 429 3.52 24.08 30.17
CA ASN A 429 3.71 25.29 29.38
C ASN A 429 2.64 25.42 28.29
N LYS A 430 1.68 26.32 28.53
CA LYS A 430 0.53 26.56 27.65
C LYS A 430 0.87 27.16 26.29
N GLU A 431 2.07 27.69 26.11
CA GLU A 431 2.51 28.28 24.84
C GLU A 431 3.31 27.28 23.99
N LYS A 432 3.75 26.15 24.59
CA LYS A 432 4.49 25.12 23.86
C LYS A 432 3.58 24.20 23.06
N GLN A 433 4.12 23.72 21.95
CA GLN A 433 3.53 22.65 21.15
C GLN A 433 3.67 21.33 21.92
N SER A 434 2.57 20.62 22.06
CA SER A 434 2.46 19.37 22.84
C SER A 434 2.03 18.17 21.98
N SER A 435 1.63 18.44 20.73
CA SER A 435 1.12 17.46 19.78
C SER A 435 2.20 16.70 19.03
N PHE A 436 3.46 17.15 19.10
CA PHE A 436 4.62 16.51 18.47
C PHE A 436 5.49 15.82 19.53
N PHE A 437 6.02 14.65 19.19
CA PHE A 437 6.82 13.86 20.12
C PHE A 437 7.91 13.04 19.44
N THR A 438 8.85 12.55 20.24
CA THR A 438 9.92 11.64 19.78
C THR A 438 9.67 10.21 20.21
N TRP A 439 10.03 9.29 19.32
CA TRP A 439 9.97 7.86 19.52
C TRP A 439 11.28 7.20 19.11
N LEU A 440 11.61 6.06 19.71
CA LEU A 440 12.80 5.30 19.32
C LEU A 440 12.54 4.56 18.01
N PRO A 441 13.44 4.67 16.99
CA PRO A 441 13.24 4.00 15.70
C PRO A 441 13.14 2.48 15.85
N SER A 442 13.87 1.90 16.81
CA SER A 442 13.81 0.46 17.11
C SER A 442 12.44 -0.01 17.63
N LYS A 443 11.56 0.91 18.06
CA LYS A 443 10.22 0.64 18.57
C LYS A 443 9.13 1.25 17.69
N GLU A 444 9.46 1.76 16.51
CA GLU A 444 8.51 2.36 15.57
C GLU A 444 7.28 1.47 15.35
N PHE A 445 7.49 0.16 15.19
CA PHE A 445 6.43 -0.80 14.91
C PHE A 445 5.29 -0.83 15.95
N TYR A 446 5.51 -0.28 17.16
CA TYR A 446 4.49 -0.11 18.19
C TYR A 446 3.36 0.82 17.73
N LEU A 447 3.69 1.77 16.85
CA LEU A 447 2.79 2.81 16.38
C LEU A 447 2.11 2.45 15.05
N SER A 448 2.51 1.36 14.41
CA SER A 448 2.05 0.91 13.08
C SER A 448 0.53 1.01 12.89
N LYS A 449 -0.26 0.39 13.78
CA LYS A 449 -1.73 0.42 13.68
C LYS A 449 -2.35 1.80 13.91
N LEU A 450 -1.68 2.67 14.67
CA LEU A 450 -2.12 4.05 14.87
C LEU A 450 -1.81 4.92 13.64
N GLU A 451 -0.67 4.67 12.98
CA GLU A 451 -0.30 5.32 11.72
C GLU A 451 -1.19 4.87 10.55
N GLU A 452 -1.42 3.56 10.41
CA GLU A 452 -2.32 2.97 9.41
C GLU A 452 -3.72 3.60 9.49
N ASN A 453 -4.18 3.94 10.69
CA ASN A 453 -5.51 4.52 10.93
C ASN A 453 -5.54 6.06 11.00
N TYR A 454 -4.46 6.74 10.59
CA TYR A 454 -4.36 8.21 10.59
C TYR A 454 -4.60 8.86 11.95
N LEU A 455 -4.25 8.17 13.05
CA LEU A 455 -4.35 8.71 14.41
C LEU A 455 -3.02 9.35 14.84
N LEU A 456 -1.92 8.88 14.24
CA LEU A 456 -0.57 9.44 14.36
C LEU A 456 0.04 9.61 12.96
N HIS A 457 0.98 10.55 12.85
CA HIS A 457 1.74 10.79 11.63
C HIS A 457 3.23 10.86 11.93
N LYS A 458 4.03 10.01 11.29
CA LYS A 458 5.48 10.20 11.22
C LYS A 458 5.80 11.46 10.41
N ILE A 459 6.58 12.36 11.01
CA ILE A 459 6.97 13.69 10.50
C ILE A 459 8.42 13.70 10.05
N GLN A 460 9.32 13.01 10.75
CA GLN A 460 10.74 12.87 10.37
C GLN A 460 11.25 11.51 10.85
N HIS A 461 12.04 10.84 10.01
CA HIS A 461 12.74 9.62 10.36
C HIS A 461 14.21 9.91 10.74
N ASN A 462 14.75 9.19 11.73
CA ASN A 462 16.15 9.27 12.18
C ASN A 462 16.66 10.71 12.41
N HIS A 463 15.84 11.55 13.04
CA HIS A 463 16.24 12.87 13.46
C HIS A 463 17.29 12.78 14.58
N ARG A 464 18.47 13.36 14.37
CA ARG A 464 19.54 13.35 15.37
C ARG A 464 19.36 14.44 16.42
N LEU A 465 19.12 14.04 17.68
CA LEU A 465 19.09 14.99 18.79
C LEU A 465 20.50 15.46 19.15
N LYS A 466 20.64 16.78 19.37
CA LYS A 466 21.92 17.41 19.75
C LYS A 466 22.39 16.96 21.14
N GLU A 467 21.44 16.82 22.07
CA GLU A 467 21.69 16.29 23.40
C GLU A 467 21.58 14.76 23.35
N GLY A 468 22.61 14.05 23.79
CA GLY A 468 22.64 12.58 23.84
C GLY A 468 23.13 11.87 22.56
N LYS A 469 23.18 12.55 21.39
CA LYS A 469 23.54 11.94 20.09
C LYS A 469 22.69 10.71 19.74
N ILE A 470 21.43 10.72 20.15
CA ILE A 470 20.46 9.64 19.88
C ILE A 470 19.67 10.02 18.64
N ASP A 471 19.49 9.06 17.73
CA ASP A 471 18.62 9.19 16.57
C ASP A 471 17.20 8.78 16.97
N VAL A 472 16.23 9.63 16.63
CA VAL A 472 14.82 9.47 17.00
C VAL A 472 13.90 9.71 15.81
N ASP A 473 12.75 9.07 15.83
CA ASP A 473 11.67 9.43 14.94
C ASP A 473 10.78 10.48 15.57
N VAL A 474 10.22 11.34 14.73
CA VAL A 474 9.35 12.44 15.13
C VAL A 474 7.96 12.14 14.65
N TYR A 475 7.02 12.19 15.59
CA TYR A 475 5.62 11.93 15.35
C TYR A 475 4.77 13.13 15.72
N SER A 476 3.58 13.22 15.11
CA SER A 476 2.51 14.12 15.55
C SER A 476 1.22 13.35 15.77
N ILE A 477 0.47 13.75 16.79
CA ILE A 477 -0.93 13.36 16.95
C ILE A 477 -1.76 13.96 15.81
N ASP A 478 -2.76 13.22 15.31
CA ASP A 478 -3.69 13.73 14.29
C ASP A 478 -4.27 15.10 14.69
N TYR A 479 -4.36 16.00 13.72
CA TYR A 479 -4.74 17.38 13.98
C TYR A 479 -6.17 17.51 14.50
N GLY A 480 -7.11 16.68 14.05
CA GLY A 480 -8.47 16.69 14.54
C GLY A 480 -8.58 16.22 15.99
N LEU A 481 -7.80 15.22 16.40
CA LEU A 481 -7.68 14.81 17.80
C LEU A 481 -7.10 15.95 18.65
N CYS A 482 -6.11 16.68 18.12
CA CYS A 482 -5.57 17.86 18.80
C CYS A 482 -6.65 18.93 19.00
N LEU A 483 -7.51 19.18 18.00
CA LEU A 483 -8.63 20.12 18.13
C LEU A 483 -9.66 19.67 19.18
N GLU A 484 -9.93 18.38 19.29
CA GLU A 484 -10.85 17.80 20.28
C GLU A 484 -10.30 17.96 21.71
N HIS A 485 -9.03 17.60 21.91
CA HIS A 485 -8.36 17.68 23.20
C HIS A 485 -7.76 19.06 23.52
N LYS A 486 -7.96 20.05 22.64
CA LYS A 486 -7.42 21.42 22.74
C LYS A 486 -5.89 21.44 22.90
N LEU A 487 -5.22 20.53 22.20
CA LEU A 487 -3.76 20.46 22.15
C LEU A 487 -3.21 21.51 21.19
N ASN A 488 -2.13 22.17 21.59
CA ASN A 488 -1.41 23.11 20.76
C ASN A 488 -0.73 22.37 19.61
N TYR A 489 -1.11 22.75 18.40
CA TYR A 489 -0.52 22.26 17.16
C TYR A 489 0.47 23.28 16.58
N TYR A 490 1.30 22.82 15.66
CA TYR A 490 2.16 23.68 14.84
C TYR A 490 1.41 24.92 14.34
N SER A 491 1.95 26.12 14.54
CA SER A 491 1.42 27.37 13.99
C SER A 491 2.49 28.08 13.18
N SER A 492 2.15 28.48 11.95
CA SER A 492 3.05 29.23 11.07
C SER A 492 3.08 30.73 11.39
N SER A 493 2.26 31.21 12.33
CA SER A 493 2.13 32.62 12.67
C SER A 493 2.85 32.97 13.98
N LYS A 494 4.01 33.61 13.81
CA LYS A 494 4.77 34.39 14.81
C LYS A 494 5.42 33.58 15.94
N GLU A 495 6.55 32.97 15.64
CA GLU A 495 7.84 33.24 16.30
C GLU A 495 8.95 32.48 15.58
N LYS A 496 9.66 33.19 14.68
CA LYS A 496 10.79 32.70 13.86
C LYS A 496 11.99 32.15 14.66
N ARG A 497 11.87 31.99 15.98
CA ARG A 497 12.87 31.40 16.90
C ARG A 497 12.50 30.00 17.36
N GLN A 498 11.26 29.55 17.17
CA GLN A 498 10.73 28.28 17.70
C GLN A 498 11.10 27.04 16.88
N ASP A 499 11.80 27.16 15.76
CA ASP A 499 12.31 25.99 15.01
C ASP A 499 13.26 25.11 15.84
N ARG A 500 14.01 25.72 16.76
CA ARG A 500 14.81 24.98 17.74
C ARG A 500 13.92 24.36 18.82
N ASP A 501 12.83 25.02 19.17
CA ASP A 501 11.89 24.57 20.19
C ASP A 501 11.01 23.40 19.71
N ILE A 502 10.63 23.28 18.43
CA ILE A 502 9.89 22.10 17.92
C ILE A 502 10.74 20.82 18.07
N VAL A 503 12.07 20.95 18.01
CA VAL A 503 13.03 19.84 18.20
C VAL A 503 13.39 19.67 19.69
N GLN A 504 13.50 20.76 20.45
CA GLN A 504 13.88 20.77 21.87
C GLN A 504 12.71 20.57 22.85
N SER A 505 11.45 20.76 22.40
CA SER A 505 10.24 20.48 23.17
C SER A 505 9.76 19.05 23.01
N ARG A 506 10.46 18.23 22.21
CA ARG A 506 10.16 16.81 22.06
C ARG A 506 10.65 16.09 23.29
N PHE A 507 9.71 15.55 24.04
CA PHE A 507 9.99 14.66 25.15
C PHE A 507 10.02 13.24 24.60
N PHE A 508 10.90 12.42 25.16
CA PHE A 508 10.92 11.00 24.88
C PHE A 508 9.74 10.35 25.57
N TYR A 509 8.89 9.69 24.78
CA TYR A 509 7.81 8.86 25.28
C TYR A 509 8.29 7.45 25.66
N ASP A 510 9.59 7.27 25.92
CA ASP A 510 10.18 5.97 26.28
C ASP A 510 9.49 5.35 27.49
N SER A 511 9.09 6.15 28.48
CA SER A 511 8.33 5.66 29.64
C SER A 511 6.97 5.08 29.26
N ILE A 512 6.33 5.61 28.22
CA ILE A 512 5.09 5.04 27.67
C ILE A 512 5.42 3.78 26.88
N ALA A 513 6.43 3.80 26.01
CA ALA A 513 6.86 2.63 25.25
C ALA A 513 7.13 1.42 26.17
N ILE A 514 7.89 1.63 27.26
CA ILE A 514 8.24 0.61 28.24
C ILE A 514 7.02 -0.11 28.83
N LYS A 515 5.92 0.62 29.07
CA LYS A 515 4.66 0.02 29.57
C LYS A 515 4.12 -1.05 28.62
N TYR A 516 4.36 -0.88 27.33
CA TYR A 516 3.89 -1.76 26.27
C TYR A 516 4.98 -2.70 25.72
N ASP A 517 6.19 -2.71 26.29
CA ASP A 517 7.28 -3.59 25.81
C ASP A 517 6.86 -5.06 25.83
N SER A 518 6.22 -5.48 26.92
CA SER A 518 5.67 -6.82 27.04
C SER A 518 4.67 -7.16 25.95
N PHE A 519 4.00 -6.16 25.33
CA PHE A 519 2.97 -6.32 24.29
C PHE A 519 3.57 -6.59 22.93
N PHE A 520 4.63 -5.85 22.60
CA PHE A 520 5.18 -5.78 21.26
C PHE A 520 6.48 -6.57 21.08
N ILE A 521 7.27 -6.75 22.13
CA ILE A 521 8.56 -7.44 22.06
C ILE A 521 8.39 -8.89 22.54
N GLU A 522 8.81 -9.83 21.69
CA GLU A 522 9.04 -11.21 22.09
C GLU A 522 10.33 -11.28 22.93
N GLU A 523 10.20 -11.04 24.22
CA GLU A 523 11.24 -11.37 25.19
C GLU A 523 10.70 -12.37 26.21
N ASP A 524 11.54 -13.35 26.56
CA ASP A 524 11.25 -14.24 27.68
C ASP A 524 11.16 -13.39 28.96
N ILE A 525 9.94 -13.19 29.46
CA ILE A 525 9.69 -12.54 30.75
C ILE A 525 9.61 -13.63 31.82
N TYR A 526 10.39 -13.45 32.87
CA TYR A 526 10.50 -14.37 33.98
C TYR A 526 9.85 -13.77 35.23
N LYS A 527 8.95 -14.53 35.87
CA LYS A 527 8.23 -14.10 37.08
C LYS A 527 8.55 -15.03 38.23
N CYS A 528 8.79 -14.45 39.40
CA CYS A 528 8.86 -15.18 40.66
C CYS A 528 7.45 -15.29 41.27
N GLY A 529 7.06 -16.49 41.71
CA GLY A 529 5.75 -16.72 42.36
C GLY A 529 5.52 -15.88 43.61
N LEU A 530 6.59 -15.50 44.33
CA LEU A 530 6.52 -14.68 45.55
C LEU A 530 6.58 -13.17 45.29
N CYS A 531 7.24 -12.73 44.20
CA CYS A 531 7.28 -11.31 43.83
C CYS A 531 5.92 -10.79 43.32
N GLY A 532 5.06 -11.70 42.83
CA GLY A 532 3.85 -11.31 42.10
C GLY A 532 4.18 -10.47 40.86
N ASP A 533 3.22 -9.67 40.39
CA ASP A 533 3.39 -8.79 39.21
C ASP A 533 4.22 -7.53 39.48
N LYS A 534 4.79 -7.39 40.69
CA LYS A 534 5.56 -6.21 41.10
C LYS A 534 7.00 -6.22 40.60
N VAL A 535 7.55 -7.39 40.30
CA VAL A 535 8.95 -7.54 39.82
C VAL A 535 8.96 -8.56 38.69
N LEU A 536 9.29 -8.07 37.49
CA LEU A 536 9.47 -8.87 36.28
C LEU A 536 10.95 -8.85 35.90
N TYR A 537 11.49 -10.00 35.50
CA TYR A 537 12.87 -10.11 35.04
C TYR A 537 12.89 -10.39 33.54
N MET A 538 13.78 -9.72 32.82
CA MET A 538 14.12 -10.06 31.44
C MET A 538 15.30 -11.03 31.41
N LYS A 539 15.52 -11.69 30.26
CA LYS A 539 16.65 -12.58 30.06
C LYS A 539 17.99 -11.96 30.47
N LYS A 540 18.22 -10.69 30.13
CA LYS A 540 19.42 -9.94 30.50
C LYS A 540 19.58 -9.76 32.02
N ASP A 541 18.49 -9.56 32.75
CA ASP A 541 18.50 -9.36 34.21
C ASP A 541 18.85 -10.66 34.95
N LEU A 542 18.61 -11.79 34.29
CA LEU A 542 18.96 -13.13 34.75
C LEU A 542 20.23 -13.66 34.07
N THR A 543 20.95 -12.88 33.27
CA THR A 543 22.17 -13.34 32.61
C THR A 543 23.41 -12.83 33.35
N LEU A 544 24.24 -13.74 33.83
CA LEU A 544 25.52 -13.44 34.45
C LEU A 544 26.54 -12.93 33.41
N PRO A 545 27.61 -12.22 33.84
CA PRO A 545 28.65 -11.72 32.92
C PRO A 545 29.33 -12.78 32.04
N ASN A 546 29.28 -14.05 32.44
CA ASN A 546 29.79 -15.19 31.68
C ASN A 546 28.78 -15.77 30.67
N GLY A 547 27.61 -15.13 30.49
CA GLY A 547 26.55 -15.56 29.58
C GLY A 547 25.61 -16.63 30.15
N MET A 548 25.81 -17.10 31.39
CA MET A 548 24.91 -18.09 32.01
C MET A 548 23.66 -17.45 32.57
N MET A 549 22.49 -18.04 32.28
CA MET A 549 21.22 -17.59 32.84
C MET A 549 20.95 -18.24 34.22
N ILE A 550 20.63 -17.42 35.22
CA ILE A 550 20.11 -17.86 36.52
C ILE A 550 18.62 -18.19 36.41
N LYS A 551 18.21 -19.36 36.94
CA LYS A 551 16.84 -19.89 36.87
C LYS A 551 16.00 -19.60 38.12
N PHE A 552 16.46 -18.69 38.96
CA PHE A 552 15.82 -18.34 40.23
C PHE A 552 15.82 -16.83 40.44
N CYS A 553 14.91 -16.37 41.30
CA CYS A 553 14.68 -14.97 41.62
C CYS A 553 15.87 -14.43 42.44
N PRO A 554 16.55 -13.35 42.01
CA PRO A 554 17.62 -12.72 42.79
C PRO A 554 17.21 -12.25 44.19
N VAL A 555 15.90 -11.99 44.40
CA VAL A 555 15.36 -11.47 45.67
C VAL A 555 14.90 -12.58 46.61
N HIS A 556 14.19 -13.59 46.09
CA HIS A 556 13.55 -14.63 46.92
C HIS A 556 14.19 -16.00 46.79
N ASN A 557 15.17 -16.16 45.90
CA ASN A 557 15.85 -17.42 45.58
C ASN A 557 14.92 -18.57 45.13
N GLU A 558 13.68 -18.23 44.75
CA GLU A 558 12.67 -19.16 44.24
C GLU A 558 12.78 -19.32 42.71
N GLN A 559 12.37 -20.48 42.19
CA GLN A 559 12.39 -20.73 40.76
C GLN A 559 11.57 -19.67 40.02
N VAL A 560 12.20 -19.00 39.05
CA VAL A 560 11.45 -18.10 38.17
C VAL A 560 10.72 -18.93 37.12
N LEU A 561 9.43 -18.67 36.96
CA LEU A 561 8.61 -19.27 35.91
C LEU A 561 8.74 -18.40 34.67
N SER A 562 9.09 -19.01 33.53
CA SER A 562 9.00 -18.37 32.23
C SER A 562 7.53 -18.14 31.92
N ILE A 563 7.07 -16.90 31.95
CA ILE A 563 5.78 -16.56 31.41
C ILE A 563 6.05 -16.17 29.95
N ILE A 564 5.92 -17.14 29.07
CA ILE A 564 5.77 -16.82 27.65
C ILE A 564 4.37 -16.20 27.52
N LYS A 565 4.31 -14.87 27.58
CA LYS A 565 3.28 -14.09 26.92
C LYS A 565 4.06 -13.05 26.12
N ARG A 566 4.21 -13.20 24.82
CA ARG A 566 3.14 -12.97 23.86
C ARG A 566 3.64 -13.40 22.50
N LYS A 567 2.87 -14.24 21.84
CA LYS A 567 2.71 -14.17 20.39
C LYS A 567 1.52 -13.23 20.21
N ILE A 568 1.69 -12.03 19.68
CA ILE A 568 0.71 -11.71 18.64
C ILE A 568 1.11 -12.68 17.56
N SER A 569 0.35 -13.75 17.38
CA SER A 569 0.35 -14.37 16.07
C SER A 569 -0.19 -13.28 15.15
N ASN A 570 0.70 -12.40 14.68
CA ASN A 570 0.52 -11.53 13.52
C ASN A 570 0.44 -12.43 12.28
N ILE A 571 -0.35 -13.50 12.34
CA ILE A 571 -1.09 -13.87 11.16
C ILE A 571 -2.11 -12.76 11.08
N GLN A 572 -1.75 -11.66 10.42
CA GLN A 572 -2.71 -10.65 9.99
C GLN A 572 -3.81 -11.43 9.27
N LYS A 573 -4.89 -11.72 9.99
CA LYS A 573 -6.04 -12.47 9.44
C LYS A 573 -6.67 -11.68 8.30
N TYR A 574 -6.53 -10.36 8.38
CA TYR A 574 -7.09 -9.38 7.49
C TYR A 574 -6.02 -8.40 7.04
N THR A 575 -6.13 -7.94 5.80
CA THR A 575 -5.36 -6.81 5.27
C THR A 575 -5.83 -5.49 5.90
N GLU A 576 -5.01 -4.44 5.87
CA GLU A 576 -5.35 -3.09 6.35
C GLU A 576 -6.74 -2.60 5.89
N GLU A 577 -7.12 -2.87 4.64
CA GLU A 577 -8.44 -2.51 4.10
C GLU A 577 -9.57 -3.27 4.76
N GLU A 578 -9.38 -4.56 4.96
CA GLU A 578 -10.38 -5.46 5.55
C GLU A 578 -10.60 -5.11 7.02
N GLU A 579 -9.53 -4.80 7.76
CA GLU A 579 -9.62 -4.26 9.12
C GLU A 579 -10.43 -2.95 9.14
N LYS A 580 -10.17 -2.04 8.20
CA LYS A 580 -10.91 -0.78 8.04
C LYS A 580 -12.38 -0.97 7.69
N ILE A 581 -12.71 -1.94 6.83
CA ILE A 581 -14.10 -2.29 6.51
C ILE A 581 -14.80 -2.80 7.76
N ILE A 582 -14.17 -3.70 8.53
CA ILE A 582 -14.74 -4.22 9.77
C ILE A 582 -14.95 -3.08 10.78
N GLY A 583 -13.94 -2.24 10.99
CA GLY A 583 -14.00 -1.10 11.90
C GLY A 583 -15.12 -0.11 11.58
N LEU A 584 -15.26 0.25 10.30
CA LEU A 584 -16.35 1.10 9.81
C LEU A 584 -17.72 0.45 10.03
N LEU A 585 -17.91 -0.80 9.62
CA LEU A 585 -19.23 -1.42 9.70
C LEU A 585 -19.61 -1.78 11.14
N ALA A 586 -18.64 -1.98 12.03
CA ALA A 586 -18.87 -2.21 13.46
C ALA A 586 -19.52 -1.00 14.16
N THR A 587 -19.49 0.20 13.57
CA THR A 587 -20.15 1.39 14.13
C THR A 587 -21.51 1.67 13.49
N ILE A 588 -21.95 0.85 12.54
CA ILE A 588 -23.12 1.10 11.71
C ILE A 588 -24.16 -0.01 11.89
N ASN A 589 -25.40 0.40 12.17
CA ASN A 589 -26.56 -0.48 12.24
C ASN A 589 -27.28 -0.60 10.88
N GLU A 590 -28.29 -1.46 10.80
CA GLU A 590 -29.04 -1.71 9.56
C GLU A 590 -29.68 -0.44 8.96
N GLN A 591 -30.16 0.48 9.81
CA GLN A 591 -30.78 1.73 9.39
C GLN A 591 -29.82 2.67 8.66
N ASN A 592 -28.54 2.62 9.02
CA ASN A 592 -27.47 3.44 8.45
C ASN A 592 -26.59 2.65 7.48
N SER A 593 -27.10 1.52 6.97
CA SER A 593 -26.33 0.61 6.11
C SER A 593 -25.80 1.29 4.85
N LEU A 594 -24.55 0.97 4.51
CA LEU A 594 -23.82 1.61 3.42
C LEU A 594 -23.73 0.72 2.19
N LYS A 595 -23.69 1.31 1.00
CA LYS A 595 -23.34 0.61 -0.24
C LYS A 595 -21.83 0.45 -0.37
N ALA A 596 -21.39 -0.50 -1.18
CA ALA A 596 -19.96 -0.74 -1.43
C ALA A 596 -19.21 0.52 -1.93
N ASN A 597 -19.85 1.34 -2.76
CA ASN A 597 -19.26 2.60 -3.24
C ASN A 597 -19.13 3.67 -2.12
N GLU A 598 -20.00 3.66 -1.13
CA GLU A 598 -19.92 4.57 0.02
C GLU A 598 -18.78 4.11 0.95
N ILE A 599 -18.67 2.80 1.19
CA ILE A 599 -17.55 2.19 1.92
C ILE A 599 -16.22 2.49 1.20
N GLN A 600 -16.16 2.35 -0.13
CA GLN A 600 -14.98 2.67 -0.94
C GLN A 600 -14.47 4.10 -0.70
N LYS A 601 -15.36 5.10 -0.64
CA LYS A 601 -14.96 6.49 -0.37
C LYS A 601 -14.29 6.62 1.00
N GLU A 602 -14.75 5.82 1.96
CA GLU A 602 -14.25 5.83 3.33
C GLU A 602 -12.92 5.07 3.49
N VAL A 603 -12.86 3.82 3.07
CA VAL A 603 -11.70 2.94 3.32
C VAL A 603 -10.68 2.96 2.19
N GLY A 604 -11.08 3.43 0.99
CA GLY A 604 -10.23 3.47 -0.20
C GLY A 604 -9.94 2.11 -0.80
N ALA A 605 -10.84 1.14 -0.65
CA ALA A 605 -10.73 -0.22 -1.21
C ALA A 605 -11.67 -0.40 -2.41
N ASN A 606 -11.37 -1.35 -3.29
CA ASN A 606 -12.20 -1.64 -4.47
C ASN A 606 -13.61 -2.13 -4.06
N PRO A 607 -14.71 -1.59 -4.64
CA PRO A 607 -16.09 -2.01 -4.32
C PRO A 607 -16.36 -3.51 -4.49
N TYR A 608 -15.76 -4.15 -5.49
CA TYR A 608 -15.91 -5.59 -5.72
C TYR A 608 -15.23 -6.39 -4.60
N LYS A 609 -14.03 -5.96 -4.17
CA LYS A 609 -13.32 -6.55 -3.04
C LYS A 609 -14.13 -6.38 -1.75
N ILE A 610 -14.68 -5.19 -1.51
CA ILE A 610 -15.57 -4.92 -0.37
C ILE A 610 -16.76 -5.88 -0.37
N ALA A 611 -17.48 -5.98 -1.50
CA ALA A 611 -18.65 -6.84 -1.60
C ALA A 611 -18.33 -8.33 -1.39
N TRP A 612 -17.21 -8.80 -1.96
CA TRP A 612 -16.75 -10.18 -1.82
C TRP A 612 -16.29 -10.48 -0.39
N PHE A 613 -15.51 -9.59 0.21
CA PHE A 613 -15.03 -9.71 1.59
C PHE A 613 -16.19 -9.77 2.58
N ILE A 614 -17.17 -8.86 2.47
CA ILE A 614 -18.31 -8.87 3.39
C ILE A 614 -19.14 -10.14 3.23
N LYS A 615 -19.33 -10.63 1.99
CA LYS A 615 -19.98 -11.94 1.76
C LYS A 615 -19.24 -13.08 2.45
N LYS A 616 -17.90 -13.08 2.40
CA LYS A 616 -17.07 -14.08 3.09
C LYS A 616 -17.22 -14.01 4.60
N ILE A 617 -17.11 -12.81 5.19
CA ILE A 617 -17.22 -12.62 6.65
C ILE A 617 -18.61 -12.95 7.18
N GLU A 618 -19.66 -12.59 6.44
CA GLU A 618 -21.04 -12.96 6.78
C GLU A 618 -21.20 -14.48 6.91
N GLN A 619 -20.55 -15.26 6.03
CA GLN A 619 -20.58 -16.72 6.05
C GLN A 619 -19.71 -17.35 7.14
N GLU A 620 -18.55 -16.75 7.43
CA GLU A 620 -17.56 -17.32 8.36
C GLU A 620 -17.76 -16.92 9.82
N GLN A 621 -18.22 -15.68 10.08
CA GLN A 621 -18.19 -15.07 11.41
C GLN A 621 -19.51 -14.39 11.80
N GLY A 622 -20.37 -14.03 10.85
CA GLY A 622 -21.73 -13.51 11.10
C GLY A 622 -21.83 -12.09 11.67
N TYR A 623 -20.73 -11.43 12.03
CA TYR A 623 -20.76 -10.06 12.61
C TYR A 623 -20.85 -8.94 11.57
N LEU A 624 -20.77 -9.24 10.27
CA LEU A 624 -21.12 -8.31 9.17
C LEU A 624 -22.31 -8.89 8.41
N LYS A 625 -23.27 -8.04 8.07
CA LYS A 625 -24.54 -8.45 7.44
C LYS A 625 -24.83 -7.66 6.17
N ARG A 626 -25.61 -8.27 5.28
CA ARG A 626 -26.09 -7.68 4.03
C ARG A 626 -27.61 -7.52 4.03
N VAL A 627 -28.09 -6.34 3.67
CA VAL A 627 -29.50 -6.11 3.36
C VAL A 627 -29.77 -6.68 1.97
N THR A 628 -30.39 -7.86 1.92
CA THR A 628 -30.61 -8.62 0.67
C THR A 628 -31.80 -8.14 -0.14
N THR A 629 -32.65 -7.29 0.45
CA THR A 629 -33.87 -6.75 -0.17
C THR A 629 -33.61 -5.54 -1.08
N THR A 630 -32.41 -4.96 -1.06
CA THR A 630 -32.04 -3.80 -1.88
C THR A 630 -30.94 -4.15 -2.89
N GLN A 631 -31.01 -3.59 -4.11
CA GLN A 631 -29.92 -3.61 -5.07
C GLN A 631 -29.55 -2.18 -5.52
N PRO A 632 -28.26 -1.79 -5.49
CA PRO A 632 -27.11 -2.56 -4.96
C PRO A 632 -27.24 -2.83 -3.45
N TYR A 633 -26.69 -3.97 -2.99
CA TYR A 633 -26.75 -4.37 -1.58
C TYR A 633 -26.17 -3.30 -0.65
N GLN A 634 -26.74 -3.23 0.55
CA GLN A 634 -26.23 -2.41 1.65
C GLN A 634 -25.67 -3.29 2.77
N TYR A 635 -24.71 -2.76 3.50
CA TYR A 635 -23.87 -3.48 4.46
C TYR A 635 -23.87 -2.79 5.83
N TYR A 636 -23.87 -3.58 6.89
CA TYR A 636 -23.85 -3.10 8.28
C TYR A 636 -23.20 -4.13 9.22
N GLY A 637 -22.88 -3.72 10.45
CA GLY A 637 -22.36 -4.60 11.49
C GLY A 637 -23.47 -5.17 12.38
N ASN A 638 -23.32 -6.41 12.82
CA ASN A 638 -24.14 -6.97 13.88
C ASN A 638 -23.65 -6.40 15.23
N LEU A 639 -24.47 -5.54 15.84
CA LEU A 639 -24.16 -4.91 17.12
C LEU A 639 -24.48 -5.81 18.33
N GLU A 640 -25.16 -6.94 18.12
CA GLU A 640 -25.64 -7.85 19.17
C GLU A 640 -24.53 -8.72 19.81
N ASP A 641 -23.29 -8.66 19.32
CA ASP A 641 -22.13 -9.26 19.98
C ASP A 641 -21.49 -8.25 20.95
N GLU A 642 -22.21 -7.89 22.02
CA GLU A 642 -21.66 -7.17 23.20
C GLU A 642 -21.25 -8.11 24.32
#